data_AF-A0A3B8ZY32-F1
#
_entry.id   AF-A0A3B8ZY32-F1
#
_cell.length_a   1.000
_cell.length_b   1.000
_cell.length_c   1.000
_cell.angle_alpha   90.00
_cell.angle_beta   90.00
_cell.angle_gamma   90.00
#
_symmetry.space_group_name_H-M   'P 1'
#
loop_
_entity.id
_entity.type
_entity.pdbx_description
1 polymer ?
#
loop_
_entity_poly.entity_id
_entity_poly.type
_entity_poly.pdbx_seq_one_letter_code
_entity_poly.pdbx_strand_id
1 'polypeptide(L)'
;MPISYLLKLALADLIGTLPPLSPQLQGTGERLLGHFLNDNTSPETHSFHVVSLQRQTGMGRALAEETALRYLTTQLLTAYANRHFALTEHGQTARVYFAPHPPQRQRLLNELIPDAFYRELFMSPCLSGWDDGESKHRYMHLCHQVLSRSQLNAVAKLREAGIITSNLVVLPNVSNISLANNGLHLSLGSRRLTARLADPKSGCGPAEEKWAGDLVVKMVEHFLPLFVGTYSAAPYRLGFADFHPERALGFLPHELDFTHLRMLWRRWRKKADLSVCGHDLTPFGPTWIDRSVSRLFHLRGDVLPDFRLIDYPVSLLSTPRSPSCNGQLGNHDRLKHDLADQGVFDKQMSVYLLYKMREFQRMGFSGFEGRHYSLFPDLDRDLAEAVNLQTLITAFACKQMLLGHIHHRFIPDDPVVESERRQFFFAAALGVPTVFVHRSSRNIFLQRLLRRTAGVRASRRYPGYWRVPLDSFRLALLALLREEGADLVEAHGLSGTLDDLERRLRDPAATAEGRLTRSILKGVGAKSSLALSAEEFNAGAEDFYRIDLRRRQSAAAFDLLERECARLDAATDLAAPLRSDLYALLDDDGAAAFCRRLRGSVLAETADAGALRRLLALTLVVETDLAQRAQQSWWREEPRAASVC
;
A
#
# COMPACT_ATOMS: atom_id res chain seq x y z
N MET A 1 -8.85 9.42 23.47
CA MET A 1 -9.26 8.04 23.12
C MET A 1 -8.76 7.72 21.72
N PRO A 2 -8.16 6.54 21.47
CA PRO A 2 -7.73 6.14 20.13
C PRO A 2 -8.92 5.97 19.19
N ILE A 3 -8.75 6.32 17.92
CA ILE A 3 -9.84 6.33 16.94
C ILE A 3 -10.36 4.91 16.66
N SER A 4 -9.49 3.91 16.61
CA SER A 4 -9.90 2.50 16.48
C SER A 4 -10.81 2.03 17.62
N TYR A 5 -10.51 2.45 18.86
CA TYR A 5 -11.36 2.14 20.01
C TYR A 5 -12.70 2.88 19.94
N LEU A 6 -12.69 4.16 19.54
CA LEU A 6 -13.91 4.93 19.28
C LEU A 6 -14.82 4.23 18.26
N LEU A 7 -14.25 3.72 17.16
CA LEU A 7 -15.00 3.00 16.11
C LEU A 7 -15.61 1.70 16.65
N LYS A 8 -14.85 0.93 17.44
CA LYS A 8 -15.38 -0.28 18.10
C LYS A 8 -16.49 0.02 19.08
N LEU A 9 -16.32 1.05 19.92
CA LEU A 9 -17.35 1.48 20.87
C LEU A 9 -18.61 1.92 20.14
N ALA A 10 -18.48 2.70 19.07
CA ALA A 10 -19.62 3.12 18.25
C ALA A 10 -20.36 1.92 17.64
N LEU A 11 -19.64 0.90 17.17
CA LEU A 11 -20.25 -0.32 16.63
C LEU A 11 -20.88 -1.18 17.73
N ALA A 12 -20.25 -1.31 18.89
CA ALA A 12 -20.80 -2.06 20.03
C ALA A 12 -22.06 -1.39 20.59
N ASP A 13 -22.05 -0.07 20.74
CA ASP A 13 -23.20 0.73 21.14
C ASP A 13 -24.35 0.62 20.14
N LEU A 14 -24.04 0.70 18.84
CA LEU A 14 -25.03 0.45 17.78
C LEU A 14 -25.69 -0.93 17.98
N ILE A 15 -24.91 -2.00 18.12
CA ILE A 15 -25.44 -3.37 18.28
C ILE A 15 -26.31 -3.48 19.53
N GLY A 16 -25.89 -2.87 20.65
CA GLY A 16 -26.62 -2.91 21.92
C GLY A 16 -27.89 -2.05 21.96
N THR A 17 -28.03 -1.06 21.07
CA THR A 17 -29.16 -0.11 21.05
C THR A 17 -30.16 -0.33 19.92
N LEU A 18 -29.86 -1.25 18.99
CA LEU A 18 -30.80 -1.63 17.95
C LEU A 18 -31.98 -2.42 18.55
N PRO A 19 -33.17 -2.39 17.94
CA PRO A 19 -34.26 -3.30 18.28
C PRO A 19 -33.80 -4.76 18.23
N PRO A 20 -34.53 -5.73 18.80
CA PRO A 20 -34.17 -7.14 18.69
C PRO A 20 -34.06 -7.57 17.22
N LEU A 21 -32.83 -7.65 16.71
CA LEU A 21 -32.53 -8.06 15.34
C LEU A 21 -32.42 -9.58 15.26
N SER A 22 -32.45 -10.12 14.04
CA SER A 22 -32.13 -11.52 13.85
C SER A 22 -30.75 -11.89 14.44
N PRO A 23 -30.58 -13.11 15.00
CA PRO A 23 -29.28 -13.57 15.50
C PRO A 23 -28.16 -13.48 14.46
N GLN A 24 -28.51 -13.57 13.18
CA GLN A 24 -27.58 -13.46 12.07
C GLN A 24 -27.01 -12.05 11.91
N LEU A 25 -27.86 -11.02 12.00
CA LEU A 25 -27.43 -9.63 11.89
C LEU A 25 -26.63 -9.20 13.12
N GLN A 26 -27.06 -9.64 14.31
CA GLN A 26 -26.29 -9.46 15.55
C GLN A 26 -24.91 -10.11 15.45
N GLY A 27 -24.84 -11.36 15.01
CA GLY A 27 -23.56 -12.06 14.82
C GLY A 27 -22.67 -11.39 13.75
N THR A 28 -23.27 -10.75 12.75
CA THR A 28 -22.50 -9.93 11.79
C THR A 28 -21.88 -8.73 12.49
N GLY A 29 -22.67 -7.95 13.24
CA GLY A 29 -22.15 -6.80 13.99
C GLY A 29 -21.03 -7.18 14.96
N GLU A 30 -21.23 -8.24 15.76
CA GLU A 30 -20.24 -8.73 16.71
C GLU A 30 -18.94 -9.16 16.02
N ARG A 31 -19.05 -9.88 14.89
CA ARG A 31 -17.90 -10.25 14.06
C ARG A 31 -17.14 -9.02 13.55
N LEU A 32 -17.86 -8.00 13.07
CA LEU A 32 -17.25 -6.79 12.50
C LEU A 32 -16.43 -5.99 13.52
N LEU A 33 -16.68 -6.12 14.83
CA LEU A 33 -15.82 -5.53 15.86
C LEU A 33 -14.36 -5.96 15.68
N GLY A 34 -14.10 -7.21 15.30
CA GLY A 34 -12.75 -7.73 15.06
C GLY A 34 -11.99 -7.05 13.92
N HIS A 35 -12.67 -6.31 13.04
CA HIS A 35 -12.08 -5.70 11.85
C HIS A 35 -11.52 -4.30 12.07
N PHE A 36 -11.73 -3.69 13.24
CA PHE A 36 -11.25 -2.34 13.58
C PHE A 36 -10.07 -2.41 14.58
N LEU A 37 -8.87 -2.64 14.08
CA LEU A 37 -7.66 -2.82 14.89
C LEU A 37 -6.92 -1.51 15.13
N ASN A 38 -5.96 -1.53 16.06
CA ASN A 38 -4.98 -0.47 16.25
C ASN A 38 -3.56 -1.02 16.06
N ASP A 39 -2.80 -0.51 15.10
CA ASP A 39 -1.40 -0.90 14.89
C ASP A 39 -0.44 0.12 15.51
N ASN A 40 -0.82 1.41 15.59
CA ASN A 40 0.06 2.48 16.07
C ASN A 40 -0.78 3.68 16.56
N THR A 41 -0.87 4.72 15.71
CA THR A 41 -1.68 5.94 15.91
C THR A 41 -2.97 5.91 15.09
N SER A 42 -2.98 5.18 13.97
CA SER A 42 -4.07 5.12 13.01
C SER A 42 -4.90 3.83 13.18
N PRO A 43 -6.21 3.88 12.95
CA PRO A 43 -7.00 2.66 12.85
C PRO A 43 -6.50 1.80 11.69
N GLU A 44 -6.25 0.52 11.96
CA GLU A 44 -5.99 -0.49 10.94
C GLU A 44 -7.29 -1.25 10.69
N THR A 45 -7.69 -1.38 9.42
CA THR A 45 -8.87 -2.17 9.05
C THR A 45 -8.51 -3.18 7.98
N HIS A 46 -9.17 -4.33 8.00
CA HIS A 46 -9.07 -5.35 6.98
C HIS A 46 -10.46 -5.73 6.48
N SER A 47 -10.52 -6.41 5.32
CA SER A 47 -11.78 -6.72 4.65
C SER A 47 -12.80 -7.37 5.58
N PHE A 48 -14.04 -6.90 5.52
CA PHE A 48 -15.14 -7.43 6.33
C PHE A 48 -15.49 -8.87 5.97
N HIS A 49 -15.27 -9.27 4.73
CA HIS A 49 -15.34 -10.67 4.31
C HIS A 49 -14.30 -10.96 3.22
N VAL A 50 -14.02 -12.24 2.99
CA VAL A 50 -13.13 -12.66 1.91
C VAL A 50 -13.87 -12.59 0.58
N VAL A 51 -13.38 -11.76 -0.33
CA VAL A 51 -13.95 -11.59 -1.66
C VAL A 51 -13.43 -12.69 -2.60
N SER A 52 -14.35 -13.36 -3.30
CA SER A 52 -14.00 -14.32 -4.36
C SER A 52 -13.69 -13.58 -5.67
N LEU A 53 -12.47 -13.74 -6.20
CA LEU A 53 -12.05 -13.12 -7.46
C LEU A 53 -12.60 -13.90 -8.66
N GLN A 54 -13.87 -13.66 -8.99
CA GLN A 54 -14.55 -14.29 -10.12
C GLN A 54 -14.72 -13.30 -11.26
N ARG A 55 -14.67 -13.80 -12.49
CA ARG A 55 -14.87 -12.97 -13.70
C ARG A 55 -16.27 -12.34 -13.70
N GLN A 56 -17.27 -13.09 -13.26
CA GLN A 56 -18.67 -12.67 -13.22
C GLN A 56 -18.90 -11.50 -12.26
N THR A 57 -18.10 -11.40 -11.20
CA THR A 57 -18.17 -10.32 -10.21
C THR A 57 -17.18 -9.19 -10.50
N GLY A 58 -16.46 -9.25 -11.63
CA GLY A 58 -15.49 -8.22 -12.02
C GLY A 58 -14.14 -8.29 -11.29
N MET A 59 -13.84 -9.40 -10.61
CA MET A 59 -12.58 -9.66 -9.89
C MET A 59 -12.16 -8.53 -8.94
N GLY A 60 -11.19 -7.70 -9.34
CA GLY A 60 -10.70 -6.58 -8.54
C GLY A 60 -11.78 -5.56 -8.20
N ARG A 61 -12.81 -5.43 -9.04
CA ARG A 61 -13.95 -4.55 -8.76
C ARG A 61 -14.70 -4.98 -7.50
N ALA A 62 -14.93 -6.27 -7.30
CA ALA A 62 -15.61 -6.76 -6.10
C ALA A 62 -14.84 -6.41 -4.82
N LEU A 63 -13.50 -6.44 -4.86
CA LEU A 63 -12.69 -6.03 -3.71
C LEU A 63 -12.68 -4.50 -3.51
N ALA A 64 -12.69 -3.73 -4.60
CA ALA A 64 -12.83 -2.28 -4.52
C ALA A 64 -14.19 -1.88 -3.92
N GLU A 65 -15.26 -2.58 -4.28
CA GLU A 65 -16.60 -2.39 -3.73
C GLU A 65 -16.66 -2.74 -2.23
N GLU A 66 -16.07 -3.87 -1.80
CA GLU A 66 -15.90 -4.19 -0.37
C GLU A 66 -15.14 -3.08 0.37
N THR A 67 -14.01 -2.64 -0.20
CA THR A 67 -13.19 -1.59 0.41
C THR A 67 -13.95 -0.28 0.53
N ALA A 68 -14.76 0.07 -0.47
CA ALA A 68 -15.59 1.27 -0.46
C ALA A 68 -16.70 1.19 0.59
N LEU A 69 -17.40 0.06 0.71
CA LEU A 69 -18.44 -0.14 1.72
C LEU A 69 -17.86 -0.12 3.14
N ARG A 70 -16.75 -0.83 3.37
CA ARG A 70 -16.03 -0.77 4.66
C ARG A 70 -15.56 0.64 5.01
N TYR A 71 -15.08 1.38 4.01
CA TYR A 71 -14.73 2.78 4.18
C TYR A 71 -15.95 3.62 4.58
N LEU A 72 -17.10 3.45 3.90
CA LEU A 72 -18.34 4.15 4.24
C LEU A 72 -18.85 3.81 5.64
N THR A 73 -18.85 2.53 6.03
CA THR A 73 -19.20 2.11 7.39
C THR A 73 -18.28 2.79 8.41
N THR A 74 -16.98 2.90 8.12
CA THR A 74 -16.02 3.62 8.97
C THR A 74 -16.36 5.11 9.09
N GLN A 75 -16.76 5.77 7.99
CA GLN A 75 -17.18 7.18 8.00
C GLN A 75 -18.48 7.37 8.80
N LEU A 76 -19.47 6.49 8.62
CA LEU A 76 -20.73 6.50 9.36
C LEU A 76 -20.52 6.28 10.86
N LEU A 77 -19.67 5.31 11.25
CA LEU A 77 -19.32 5.09 12.66
C LEU A 77 -18.63 6.31 13.26
N THR A 78 -17.72 6.95 12.50
CA THR A 78 -17.06 8.20 12.93
C THR A 78 -18.07 9.33 13.13
N ALA A 79 -19.00 9.51 12.19
CA ALA A 79 -20.05 10.52 12.29
C ALA A 79 -21.00 10.24 13.46
N TYR A 80 -21.39 8.97 13.66
CA TYR A 80 -22.22 8.54 14.77
C TYR A 80 -21.53 8.84 16.10
N ALA A 81 -20.27 8.41 16.27
CA ALA A 81 -19.46 8.73 17.44
C ALA A 81 -19.39 10.24 17.74
N ASN A 82 -19.13 11.06 16.70
CA ASN A 82 -19.02 12.52 16.86
C ASN A 82 -20.30 13.17 17.40
N ARG A 83 -21.46 12.61 17.09
CA ARG A 83 -22.78 13.09 17.50
C ARG A 83 -23.26 12.41 18.79
N HIS A 84 -23.36 11.09 18.77
CA HIS A 84 -23.94 10.30 19.84
C HIS A 84 -23.13 10.34 21.13
N PHE A 85 -21.79 10.34 21.04
CA PHE A 85 -20.92 10.50 22.21
C PHE A 85 -20.57 11.97 22.50
N ALA A 86 -21.33 12.91 21.93
CA ALA A 86 -21.21 14.36 22.16
C ALA A 86 -19.82 14.96 21.94
N LEU A 87 -18.95 14.33 21.14
CA LEU A 87 -17.58 14.84 20.90
C LEU A 87 -17.62 16.27 20.34
N THR A 88 -18.50 16.51 19.38
CA THR A 88 -18.63 17.83 18.72
C THR A 88 -19.17 18.90 19.67
N GLU A 89 -20.10 18.54 20.55
CA GLU A 89 -20.63 19.45 21.58
C GLU A 89 -19.55 19.85 22.59
N HIS A 90 -18.59 18.97 22.86
CA HIS A 90 -17.42 19.23 23.69
C HIS A 90 -16.22 19.82 22.93
N GLY A 91 -16.40 20.26 21.68
CA GLY A 91 -15.36 20.92 20.88
C GLY A 91 -14.30 19.97 20.29
N GLN A 92 -14.57 18.67 20.27
CA GLN A 92 -13.72 17.65 19.65
C GLN A 92 -14.33 17.13 18.35
N THR A 93 -13.50 16.67 17.41
CA THR A 93 -14.00 16.06 16.17
C THR A 93 -13.06 14.97 15.70
N ALA A 94 -13.56 13.75 15.63
CA ALA A 94 -12.87 12.63 15.02
C ALA A 94 -13.04 12.66 13.49
N ARG A 95 -11.95 12.37 12.76
CA ARG A 95 -11.95 12.23 11.30
C ARG A 95 -11.07 11.07 10.88
N VAL A 96 -11.55 10.25 9.95
CA VAL A 96 -10.81 9.14 9.34
C VAL A 96 -10.72 9.39 7.84
N TYR A 97 -9.53 9.21 7.26
CA TYR A 97 -9.28 9.39 5.83
C TYR A 97 -8.04 8.59 5.42
N PHE A 98 -7.91 8.29 4.13
CA PHE A 98 -6.67 7.71 3.61
C PHE A 98 -5.63 8.81 3.40
N ALA A 99 -4.45 8.62 3.98
CA ALA A 99 -3.31 9.51 3.80
C ALA A 99 -2.02 8.68 3.69
N PRO A 100 -1.19 8.92 2.67
CA PRO A 100 0.07 8.18 2.51
C PRO A 100 1.21 8.75 3.36
N HIS A 101 1.00 9.92 3.98
CA HIS A 101 1.99 10.67 4.76
C HIS A 101 1.39 11.12 6.09
N PRO A 102 2.20 11.23 7.17
CA PRO A 102 1.78 11.83 8.41
C PRO A 102 1.60 13.33 8.22
N PRO A 103 0.68 13.96 8.97
CA PRO A 103 0.46 15.40 8.92
C PRO A 103 1.74 16.22 9.09
N GLN A 104 1.83 17.36 8.40
CA GLN A 104 2.99 18.26 8.48
C GLN A 104 3.24 18.73 9.91
N ARG A 105 2.18 18.99 10.68
CA ARG A 105 2.31 19.38 12.10
C ARG A 105 2.89 18.25 12.96
N GLN A 106 2.59 16.99 12.66
CA GLN A 106 3.18 15.84 13.35
C GLN A 106 4.66 15.67 12.98
N ARG A 107 5.02 15.88 11.70
CA ARG A 107 6.42 15.96 11.24
C ARG A 107 7.20 17.02 12.02
N LEU A 108 6.66 18.24 12.11
CA LEU A 108 7.27 19.35 12.84
C LEU A 108 7.39 19.05 14.34
N LEU A 109 6.34 18.52 14.98
CA LEU A 109 6.40 18.15 16.39
C LEU A 109 7.48 17.09 16.64
N ASN A 110 7.58 16.07 15.78
CA ASN A 110 8.60 15.05 15.86
C ASN A 110 10.03 15.63 15.79
N GLU A 111 10.26 16.69 15.01
CA GLU A 111 11.54 17.42 14.96
C GLU A 111 11.89 18.16 16.25
N LEU A 112 10.90 18.44 17.11
CA LEU A 112 11.06 19.25 18.33
C LEU A 112 11.16 18.43 19.61
N ILE A 113 10.90 17.12 19.56
CA ILE A 113 10.85 16.27 20.76
C ILE A 113 11.76 15.04 20.66
N PRO A 114 12.21 14.48 21.80
CA PRO A 114 12.93 13.22 21.81
C PRO A 114 12.07 12.05 21.34
N ASP A 115 12.71 11.07 20.71
CA ASP A 115 12.11 9.83 20.20
C ASP A 115 11.33 9.03 21.28
N ALA A 116 11.84 9.00 22.53
CA ALA A 116 11.13 8.39 23.64
C ALA A 116 9.81 9.11 23.96
N PHE A 117 9.82 10.44 23.98
CA PHE A 117 8.62 11.22 24.26
C PHE A 117 7.63 11.16 23.11
N TYR A 118 8.09 11.14 21.86
CA TYR A 118 7.23 10.92 20.70
C TYR A 118 6.47 9.59 20.83
N ARG A 119 7.16 8.50 21.21
CA ARG A 119 6.50 7.22 21.45
C ARG A 119 5.46 7.29 22.55
N GLU A 120 5.76 7.91 23.69
CA GLU A 120 4.78 8.08 24.78
C GLU A 120 3.53 8.86 24.34
N LEU A 121 3.68 9.87 23.49
CA LEU A 121 2.56 10.68 23.00
C LEU A 121 1.70 9.98 21.94
N PHE A 122 2.34 9.26 21.02
CA PHE A 122 1.69 8.76 19.81
C PHE A 122 1.40 7.26 19.86
N MET A 123 2.14 6.48 20.63
CA MET A 123 1.82 5.09 20.81
C MET A 123 0.68 4.94 21.80
N SER A 124 -0.42 4.36 21.34
CA SER A 124 -1.55 4.14 22.23
C SER A 124 -1.37 2.87 23.07
N PRO A 125 -1.64 2.93 24.39
CA PRO A 125 -1.73 1.72 25.22
C PRO A 125 -2.98 0.89 24.91
N CYS A 126 -4.02 1.50 24.31
CA CYS A 126 -5.23 0.81 23.90
C CYS A 126 -5.04 0.29 22.47
N LEU A 127 -4.32 -0.83 22.38
CA LEU A 127 -4.17 -1.62 21.17
C LEU A 127 -5.44 -2.46 20.99
N SER A 128 -6.53 -1.75 20.72
CA SER A 128 -7.83 -2.35 20.54
C SER A 128 -7.77 -3.42 19.45
N GLY A 129 -8.25 -4.63 19.76
CA GLY A 129 -8.30 -5.76 18.82
C GLY A 129 -7.11 -6.71 18.89
N TRP A 130 -6.30 -6.60 19.94
CA TRP A 130 -5.26 -7.57 20.26
C TRP A 130 -5.60 -8.25 21.58
N ASP A 131 -5.50 -9.58 21.61
CA ASP A 131 -5.77 -10.38 22.81
C ASP A 131 -4.78 -10.04 23.94
N ASP A 132 -3.53 -9.73 23.58
CA ASP A 132 -2.48 -9.23 24.48
C ASP A 132 -1.99 -7.85 24.03
N GLY A 133 -2.72 -6.82 24.46
CA GLY A 133 -2.41 -5.42 24.14
C GLY A 133 -1.04 -4.98 24.64
N GLU A 134 -0.55 -5.50 25.77
CA GLU A 134 0.76 -5.11 26.30
C GLU A 134 1.91 -5.66 25.45
N SER A 135 1.82 -6.92 25.02
CA SER A 135 2.82 -7.50 24.13
C SER A 135 2.84 -6.78 22.78
N LYS A 136 1.68 -6.42 22.24
CA LYS A 136 1.61 -5.59 21.04
C LYS A 136 2.20 -4.19 21.29
N HIS A 137 2.00 -3.59 22.46
CA HIS A 137 2.57 -2.30 22.82
C HIS A 137 4.10 -2.35 22.85
N ARG A 138 4.66 -3.36 23.53
CA ARG A 138 6.11 -3.62 23.55
C ARG A 138 6.66 -3.85 22.16
N TYR A 139 5.97 -4.63 21.33
CA TYR A 139 6.35 -4.88 19.94
C TYR A 139 6.39 -3.59 19.12
N MET A 140 5.37 -2.75 19.23
CA MET A 140 5.35 -1.47 18.50
C MET A 140 6.45 -0.53 18.98
N HIS A 141 6.79 -0.56 20.27
CA HIS A 141 7.85 0.27 20.84
C HIS A 141 9.20 -0.16 20.27
N LEU A 142 9.42 -1.48 20.17
CA LEU A 142 10.57 -2.07 19.49
C LEU A 142 10.62 -1.64 18.03
N CYS A 143 9.51 -1.71 17.28
CA CYS A 143 9.48 -1.30 15.87
C CYS A 143 9.96 0.15 15.69
N HIS A 144 9.43 1.10 16.48
CA HIS A 144 9.86 2.51 16.42
C HIS A 144 11.35 2.65 16.73
N GLN A 145 11.83 2.04 17.82
CA GLN A 145 13.25 2.09 18.21
C GLN A 145 14.18 1.54 17.13
N VAL A 146 13.79 0.43 16.49
CA VAL A 146 14.59 -0.20 15.43
C VAL A 146 14.68 0.71 14.21
N LEU A 147 13.59 1.34 13.80
CA LEU A 147 13.60 2.23 12.63
C LEU A 147 14.38 3.52 12.87
N SER A 148 14.28 4.10 14.07
CA SER A 148 15.11 5.20 14.52
C SER A 148 16.61 4.88 14.46
N ARG A 149 17.00 3.70 14.98
CA ARG A 149 18.39 3.21 14.90
C ARG A 149 18.83 2.89 13.48
N SER A 150 17.93 2.34 12.66
CA SER A 150 18.20 2.01 11.27
C SER A 150 18.56 3.27 10.46
N GLN A 151 17.80 4.37 10.60
CA GLN A 151 18.11 5.63 9.94
C GLN A 151 19.47 6.21 10.36
N LEU A 152 19.87 6.10 11.64
CA LEU A 152 21.21 6.49 12.06
C LEU A 152 22.30 5.65 11.36
N ASN A 153 22.11 4.33 11.29
CA ASN A 153 23.04 3.42 10.62
C ASN A 153 23.08 3.59 9.10
N ALA A 154 22.05 4.20 8.50
CA ALA A 154 22.02 4.56 7.08
C ALA A 154 23.15 5.55 6.72
N VAL A 155 23.51 6.47 7.63
CA VAL A 155 24.57 7.47 7.43
C VAL A 155 25.93 6.79 7.18
N ALA A 156 26.25 5.73 7.92
CA ALA A 156 27.48 4.97 7.72
C ALA A 156 27.53 4.35 6.31
N LYS A 157 26.42 3.73 5.87
CA LYS A 157 26.30 3.16 4.53
C LYS A 157 26.39 4.21 3.42
N LEU A 158 25.84 5.41 3.64
CA LEU A 158 25.96 6.53 2.69
C LEU A 158 27.41 7.00 2.53
N ARG A 159 28.19 6.98 3.61
CA ARG A 159 29.62 7.27 3.58
C ARG A 159 30.40 6.17 2.84
N GLU A 160 30.13 4.91 3.13
CA GLU A 160 30.72 3.76 2.41
C GLU A 160 30.40 3.77 0.92
N ALA A 161 29.18 4.16 0.55
CA ALA A 161 28.77 4.34 -0.85
C ALA A 161 29.43 5.55 -1.54
N GLY A 162 30.18 6.38 -0.82
CA GLY A 162 30.78 7.61 -1.32
C GLY A 162 29.75 8.66 -1.74
N ILE A 163 28.55 8.63 -1.14
CA ILE A 163 27.51 9.63 -1.32
C ILE A 163 27.76 10.82 -0.39
N ILE A 164 28.00 10.51 0.89
CA ILE A 164 28.52 11.46 1.87
C ILE A 164 30.05 11.44 1.75
N THR A 165 30.62 12.56 1.32
CA THR A 165 32.07 12.67 1.05
C THR A 165 32.78 13.59 2.04
N SER A 166 32.03 14.25 2.93
CA SER A 166 32.56 15.16 3.94
C SER A 166 32.21 14.68 5.35
N ASN A 167 32.93 15.17 6.35
CA ASN A 167 32.61 14.92 7.76
C ASN A 167 31.47 15.81 8.28
N LEU A 168 30.98 16.75 7.46
CA LEU A 168 29.83 17.58 7.77
C LEU A 168 28.57 16.82 7.35
N VAL A 169 27.86 16.28 8.32
CA VAL A 169 26.60 15.54 8.16
C VAL A 169 25.60 16.13 9.13
N VAL A 170 24.37 16.36 8.68
CA VAL A 170 23.26 16.65 9.56
C VAL A 170 22.86 15.34 10.21
N LEU A 171 23.13 15.17 11.50
CA LEU A 171 22.66 13.96 12.18
C LEU A 171 21.13 13.90 12.07
N PRO A 172 20.56 12.82 11.50
CA PRO A 172 19.12 12.71 11.41
C PRO A 172 18.54 12.68 12.82
N ASN A 173 17.35 13.25 12.98
CA ASN A 173 16.65 13.14 14.24
C ASN A 173 16.41 11.65 14.52
N VAL A 174 16.68 11.24 15.75
CA VAL A 174 16.41 9.89 16.22
C VAL A 174 14.92 9.60 16.36
N SER A 175 14.05 10.61 16.34
CA SER A 175 12.60 10.41 16.35
C SER A 175 12.08 10.14 14.94
N ASN A 176 11.40 9.02 14.75
CA ASN A 176 10.97 8.54 13.44
C ASN A 176 9.44 8.38 13.34
N ILE A 177 8.84 8.95 12.29
CA ILE A 177 7.40 8.89 12.05
C ILE A 177 6.97 7.86 10.99
N SER A 178 7.91 7.15 10.39
CA SER A 178 7.67 6.27 9.23
C SER A 178 6.60 5.21 9.50
N LEU A 179 6.46 4.70 10.73
CA LEU A 179 5.38 3.77 11.10
C LEU A 179 3.97 4.38 11.06
N ALA A 180 3.85 5.69 10.89
CA ALA A 180 2.58 6.34 10.60
C ALA A 180 2.29 6.44 9.08
N ASN A 181 3.23 6.00 8.23
CA ASN A 181 3.11 6.01 6.76
C ASN A 181 2.62 4.64 6.25
N ASN A 182 1.70 3.97 6.96
CA ASN A 182 1.19 2.67 6.52
C ASN A 182 0.32 2.82 5.26
N GLY A 183 0.54 1.94 4.28
CA GLY A 183 -0.18 1.91 3.02
C GLY A 183 -1.28 0.86 3.02
N LEU A 184 -1.81 0.57 1.82
CA LEU A 184 -2.76 -0.52 1.65
C LEU A 184 -2.02 -1.83 1.36
N HIS A 185 -2.38 -2.89 2.07
CA HIS A 185 -1.89 -4.24 1.78
C HIS A 185 -2.96 -5.05 1.05
N LEU A 186 -2.57 -5.71 -0.04
CA LEU A 186 -3.46 -6.53 -0.84
C LEU A 186 -3.03 -8.00 -0.76
N SER A 187 -3.79 -8.82 -0.05
CA SER A 187 -3.55 -10.26 0.06
C SER A 187 -4.40 -11.06 -0.92
N LEU A 188 -3.76 -12.01 -1.61
CA LEU A 188 -4.34 -13.01 -2.49
C LEU A 188 -4.16 -14.39 -1.86
N GLY A 189 -5.23 -15.13 -1.66
CA GLY A 189 -5.19 -16.51 -1.18
C GLY A 189 -5.52 -17.51 -2.29
N SER A 190 -4.88 -18.68 -2.26
CA SER A 190 -5.20 -19.80 -3.16
C SER A 190 -5.89 -20.91 -2.40
N ARG A 191 -7.17 -21.16 -2.71
CA ARG A 191 -7.95 -22.26 -2.12
C ARG A 191 -7.30 -23.62 -2.41
N ARG A 192 -6.86 -23.84 -3.65
CA ARG A 192 -6.28 -25.12 -4.08
C ARG A 192 -4.93 -25.40 -3.44
N LEU A 193 -4.06 -24.39 -3.33
CA LEU A 193 -2.77 -24.56 -2.64
C LEU A 193 -2.97 -24.75 -1.14
N THR A 194 -3.88 -23.98 -0.54
CA THR A 194 -4.24 -24.12 0.87
C THR A 194 -4.76 -25.52 1.18
N ALA A 195 -5.69 -26.05 0.38
CA ALA A 195 -6.22 -27.40 0.57
C ALA A 195 -5.15 -28.48 0.40
N ARG A 196 -4.22 -28.31 -0.56
CA ARG A 196 -3.09 -29.24 -0.74
C ARG A 196 -2.14 -29.22 0.45
N LEU A 197 -1.77 -28.04 0.96
CA LEU A 197 -0.89 -27.92 2.13
C LEU A 197 -1.56 -28.38 3.44
N ALA A 198 -2.89 -28.32 3.51
CA ALA A 198 -3.67 -28.85 4.62
C ALA A 198 -3.77 -30.38 4.60
N ASP A 199 -3.63 -31.04 3.44
CA ASP A 199 -3.66 -32.49 3.30
C ASP A 199 -2.25 -33.10 3.42
N PRO A 200 -1.93 -33.84 4.50
CA PRO A 200 -0.63 -34.48 4.67
C PRO A 200 -0.28 -35.49 3.58
N LYS A 201 -1.26 -36.01 2.84
CA LYS A 201 -1.06 -36.98 1.74
C LYS A 201 -0.73 -36.32 0.41
N SER A 202 -0.78 -34.99 0.32
CA SER A 202 -0.58 -34.27 -0.94
C SER A 202 0.85 -34.30 -1.47
N GLY A 203 1.83 -34.60 -0.60
CA GLY A 203 3.26 -34.51 -0.89
C GLY A 203 3.80 -33.07 -0.98
N CYS A 204 2.97 -32.06 -0.68
CA CYS A 204 3.36 -30.66 -0.65
C CYS A 204 3.50 -30.20 0.80
N GLY A 205 4.70 -29.79 1.19
CA GLY A 205 5.00 -29.29 2.53
C GLY A 205 5.51 -27.85 2.54
N PRO A 206 5.97 -27.38 3.72
CA PRO A 206 6.49 -26.03 3.90
C PRO A 206 7.71 -25.74 3.01
N ALA A 207 8.53 -26.75 2.73
CA ALA A 207 9.72 -26.60 1.88
C ALA A 207 9.32 -26.31 0.42
N GLU A 208 8.34 -27.04 -0.11
CA GLU A 208 7.81 -26.86 -1.46
C GLU A 208 7.10 -25.51 -1.59
N GLU A 209 6.27 -25.14 -0.60
CA GLU A 209 5.63 -23.82 -0.53
C GLU A 209 6.68 -22.71 -0.56
N LYS A 210 7.72 -22.81 0.28
CA LYS A 210 8.78 -21.81 0.38
C LYS A 210 9.58 -21.68 -0.91
N TRP A 211 9.93 -22.79 -1.53
CA TRP A 211 10.65 -22.81 -2.81
C TRP A 211 9.85 -22.10 -3.91
N ALA A 212 8.58 -22.50 -4.09
CA ALA A 212 7.72 -21.92 -5.11
C ALA A 212 7.43 -20.43 -4.84
N GLY A 213 7.07 -20.10 -3.60
CA GLY A 213 6.68 -18.73 -3.23
C GLY A 213 7.82 -17.73 -3.36
N ASP A 214 9.04 -18.08 -2.94
CA ASP A 214 10.20 -17.21 -3.09
C ASP A 214 10.55 -16.96 -4.57
N LEU A 215 10.39 -17.97 -5.43
CA LEU A 215 10.62 -17.82 -6.87
C LEU A 215 9.57 -16.92 -7.52
N VAL A 216 8.30 -17.05 -7.12
CA VAL A 216 7.22 -16.15 -7.56
C VAL A 216 7.51 -14.72 -7.11
N VAL A 217 7.85 -14.49 -5.85
CA VAL A 217 8.21 -13.16 -5.31
C VAL A 217 9.32 -12.52 -6.14
N LYS A 218 10.41 -13.25 -6.39
CA LYS A 218 11.54 -12.79 -7.22
C LYS A 218 11.12 -12.34 -8.61
N MET A 219 10.25 -13.09 -9.28
CA MET A 219 9.78 -12.69 -10.60
C MET A 219 8.85 -11.47 -10.52
N VAL A 220 7.91 -11.45 -9.58
CA VAL A 220 6.94 -10.35 -9.37
C VAL A 220 7.66 -9.02 -9.15
N GLU A 221 8.79 -9.00 -8.42
CA GLU A 221 9.59 -7.79 -8.17
C GLU A 221 9.97 -7.03 -9.46
N HIS A 222 10.13 -7.72 -10.59
CA HIS A 222 10.45 -7.08 -11.88
C HIS A 222 9.29 -6.26 -12.45
N PHE A 223 8.05 -6.60 -12.07
CA PHE A 223 6.82 -5.97 -12.57
C PHE A 223 6.30 -4.86 -11.67
N LEU A 224 6.79 -4.75 -10.44
CA LEU A 224 6.37 -3.72 -9.49
C LEU A 224 6.45 -2.28 -9.99
N PRO A 225 7.38 -1.88 -10.89
CA PRO A 225 7.38 -0.55 -11.49
C PRO A 225 6.09 -0.20 -12.25
N LEU A 226 5.28 -1.18 -12.66
CA LEU A 226 4.00 -0.94 -13.33
C LEU A 226 2.93 -0.32 -12.41
N PHE A 227 3.05 -0.51 -11.08
CA PHE A 227 2.06 -0.02 -10.12
C PHE A 227 2.35 1.40 -9.63
N VAL A 228 3.64 1.70 -9.38
CA VAL A 228 4.10 2.93 -8.73
C VAL A 228 3.83 4.15 -9.61
N GLY A 229 3.04 5.09 -9.09
CA GLY A 229 2.58 6.28 -9.81
C GLY A 229 1.39 6.00 -10.73
N THR A 230 1.27 4.79 -11.28
CA THR A 230 0.24 4.38 -12.25
C THR A 230 -1.14 4.24 -11.60
N TYR A 231 -1.25 3.41 -10.56
CA TYR A 231 -2.51 3.10 -9.86
C TYR A 231 -2.55 3.62 -8.43
N SER A 232 -1.41 3.61 -7.73
CA SER A 232 -1.26 4.28 -6.44
C SER A 232 -0.07 5.23 -6.47
N ALA A 233 -0.16 6.31 -5.72
CA ALA A 233 0.92 7.29 -5.62
C ALA A 233 0.91 7.96 -4.24
N ALA A 234 1.97 8.70 -3.94
CA ALA A 234 2.05 9.55 -2.76
C ALA A 234 2.83 10.84 -3.09
N PRO A 235 2.24 11.73 -3.93
CA PRO A 235 2.91 12.94 -4.36
C PRO A 235 3.43 13.74 -3.16
N TYR A 236 4.69 14.14 -3.23
CA TYR A 236 5.35 14.92 -2.18
C TYR A 236 6.41 15.83 -2.78
N ARG A 237 6.56 17.02 -2.22
CA ARG A 237 7.56 17.99 -2.65
C ARG A 237 8.68 18.07 -1.62
N LEU A 238 9.91 17.88 -2.08
CA LEU A 238 11.11 18.15 -1.31
C LEU A 238 11.69 19.50 -1.75
N GLY A 239 11.91 20.40 -0.80
CA GLY A 239 12.61 21.66 -1.05
C GLY A 239 14.13 21.42 -1.11
N PHE A 240 14.89 22.41 -1.59
CA PHE A 240 16.36 22.31 -1.63
C PHE A 240 16.98 21.93 -0.27
N ALA A 241 16.47 22.50 0.83
CA ALA A 241 16.97 22.22 2.17
C ALA A 241 16.70 20.76 2.64
N ASP A 242 15.80 20.03 1.97
CA ASP A 242 15.50 18.64 2.30
C ASP A 242 16.41 17.66 1.53
N PHE A 243 17.23 18.15 0.59
CA PHE A 243 18.12 17.34 -0.27
C PHE A 243 19.45 16.93 0.38
N HIS A 244 19.53 16.96 1.71
CA HIS A 244 20.63 16.33 2.45
C HIS A 244 20.53 14.81 2.25
N PRO A 245 21.58 14.11 1.77
CA PRO A 245 21.49 12.70 1.39
C PRO A 245 21.03 11.79 2.54
N GLU A 246 21.43 12.07 3.78
CA GLU A 246 21.01 11.39 5.00
C GLU A 246 19.52 11.51 5.34
N ARG A 247 18.82 12.51 4.75
CA ARG A 247 17.37 12.71 4.91
C ARG A 247 16.63 12.25 3.66
N ALA A 248 17.06 12.73 2.49
CA ALA A 248 16.37 12.52 1.22
C ALA A 248 16.34 11.04 0.78
N LEU A 249 17.39 10.27 1.07
CA LEU A 249 17.46 8.86 0.67
C LEU A 249 16.70 7.93 1.62
N GLY A 250 16.19 8.44 2.75
CA GLY A 250 15.37 7.66 3.69
C GLY A 250 16.01 6.31 4.03
N PHE A 251 15.28 5.23 3.77
CA PHE A 251 15.74 3.87 4.05
C PHE A 251 16.48 3.19 2.89
N LEU A 252 16.59 3.82 1.71
CA LEU A 252 17.26 3.25 0.54
C LEU A 252 18.65 2.66 0.79
N PRO A 253 19.49 3.20 1.71
CA PRO A 253 20.78 2.59 2.06
C PRO A 253 20.68 1.15 2.62
N HIS A 254 19.51 0.76 3.11
CA HIS A 254 19.23 -0.60 3.59
C HIS A 254 18.44 -1.44 2.58
N GLU A 255 18.03 -0.86 1.44
CA GLU A 255 17.15 -1.50 0.45
C GLU A 255 17.82 -1.69 -0.92
N LEU A 256 18.95 -1.01 -1.15
CA LEU A 256 19.76 -1.09 -2.36
C LEU A 256 21.25 -1.27 -2.02
N ASP A 257 21.94 -2.03 -2.89
CA ASP A 257 23.40 -2.11 -2.87
C ASP A 257 24.02 -0.73 -3.12
N PHE A 258 25.18 -0.47 -2.51
CA PHE A 258 25.88 0.81 -2.58
C PHE A 258 26.13 1.28 -4.03
N THR A 259 26.34 0.36 -4.96
CA THR A 259 26.57 0.68 -6.37
C THR A 259 25.33 1.30 -7.01
N HIS A 260 24.19 0.63 -6.89
CA HIS A 260 22.94 1.10 -7.48
C HIS A 260 22.38 2.30 -6.73
N LEU A 261 22.52 2.35 -5.39
CA LEU A 261 22.16 3.50 -4.58
C LEU A 261 22.87 4.77 -5.06
N ARG A 262 24.20 4.71 -5.25
CA ARG A 262 24.99 5.84 -5.76
C ARG A 262 24.58 6.24 -7.18
N MET A 263 24.32 5.26 -8.04
CA MET A 263 23.86 5.52 -9.41
C MET A 263 22.48 6.20 -9.42
N LEU A 264 21.55 5.70 -8.61
CA LEU A 264 20.20 6.23 -8.45
C LEU A 264 20.22 7.65 -7.89
N TRP A 265 20.94 7.87 -6.77
CA TRP A 265 21.11 9.20 -6.16
C TRP A 265 21.64 10.22 -7.15
N ARG A 266 22.65 9.85 -7.94
CA ARG A 266 23.19 10.74 -8.97
C ARG A 266 22.15 11.09 -10.04
N ARG A 267 21.35 10.11 -10.48
CA ARG A 267 20.30 10.37 -11.48
C ARG A 267 19.19 11.23 -10.90
N TRP A 268 18.89 11.06 -9.63
CA TRP A 268 17.90 11.87 -8.93
C TRP A 268 18.35 13.32 -8.78
N ARG A 269 19.59 13.58 -8.33
CA ARG A 269 20.14 14.95 -8.28
C ARG A 269 20.08 15.70 -9.62
N LYS A 270 20.28 14.97 -10.72
CA LYS A 270 20.16 15.52 -12.08
C LYS A 270 18.73 15.76 -12.55
N LYS A 271 17.76 15.08 -11.96
CA LYS A 271 16.32 15.26 -12.23
C LYS A 271 15.80 16.45 -11.43
N ALA A 272 16.26 16.58 -10.19
CA ALA A 272 15.91 17.66 -9.29
C ALA A 272 16.49 19.01 -9.75
N ASP A 273 15.81 20.10 -9.37
CA ASP A 273 16.22 21.47 -9.67
C ASP A 273 17.22 21.98 -8.64
N LEU A 274 18.47 21.50 -8.77
CA LEU A 274 19.57 21.68 -7.83
C LEU A 274 20.84 22.27 -8.47
N SER A 275 20.84 22.56 -9.77
CA SER A 275 22.08 22.87 -10.49
C SER A 275 22.43 24.36 -10.46
N VAL A 276 23.70 24.66 -10.17
CA VAL A 276 24.31 25.99 -10.32
C VAL A 276 25.43 25.90 -11.35
N CYS A 277 25.41 26.73 -12.39
CA CYS A 277 26.44 26.73 -13.45
C CYS A 277 26.73 25.34 -14.07
N GLY A 278 25.70 24.48 -14.17
CA GLY A 278 25.84 23.12 -14.73
C GLY A 278 26.36 22.05 -13.75
N HIS A 279 26.55 22.41 -12.47
CA HIS A 279 26.96 21.49 -11.41
C HIS A 279 25.82 21.31 -10.38
N ASP A 280 25.48 20.06 -10.08
CA ASP A 280 24.47 19.72 -9.07
C ASP A 280 24.99 20.13 -7.67
N LEU A 281 24.30 21.02 -6.98
CA LEU A 281 24.59 21.43 -5.62
C LEU A 281 23.60 20.77 -4.65
N THR A 282 24.10 20.04 -3.67
CA THR A 282 23.28 19.59 -2.54
C THR A 282 23.42 20.56 -1.38
N PRO A 283 22.42 20.68 -0.50
CA PRO A 283 22.59 21.43 0.73
C PRO A 283 23.76 20.85 1.54
N PHE A 284 24.40 21.71 2.33
CA PHE A 284 25.67 21.38 2.99
C PHE A 284 25.82 22.02 4.37
N GLY A 285 24.88 22.86 4.80
CA GLY A 285 25.02 23.62 6.04
C GLY A 285 23.76 23.61 6.90
N PRO A 286 23.75 24.45 7.95
CA PRO A 286 22.53 24.76 8.68
C PRO A 286 21.44 25.32 7.76
N THR A 287 20.18 25.08 8.12
CA THR A 287 19.01 25.41 7.30
C THR A 287 18.93 26.88 6.86
N TRP A 288 19.44 27.83 7.65
CA TRP A 288 19.46 29.25 7.28
C TRP A 288 20.45 29.56 6.14
N ILE A 289 21.58 28.85 6.06
CA ILE A 289 22.52 28.94 4.93
C ILE A 289 21.87 28.35 3.69
N ASP A 290 21.35 27.12 3.80
CA ASP A 290 20.72 26.42 2.68
C ASP A 290 19.54 27.21 2.11
N ARG A 291 18.73 27.86 2.97
CA ARG A 291 17.65 28.76 2.54
C ARG A 291 18.17 29.97 1.77
N SER A 292 19.28 30.55 2.18
CA SER A 292 19.89 31.71 1.52
C SER A 292 20.47 31.32 0.15
N VAL A 293 21.18 30.20 0.08
CA VAL A 293 21.72 29.61 -1.15
C VAL A 293 20.59 29.26 -2.13
N SER A 294 19.54 28.61 -1.65
CA SER A 294 18.36 28.25 -2.45
C SER A 294 17.71 29.49 -3.06
N ARG A 295 17.54 30.58 -2.29
CA ARG A 295 16.99 31.84 -2.80
C ARG A 295 17.89 32.50 -3.83
N LEU A 296 19.20 32.57 -3.57
CA LEU A 296 20.17 33.22 -4.46
C LEU A 296 20.24 32.52 -5.82
N PHE A 297 20.26 31.19 -5.82
CA PHE A 297 20.42 30.38 -7.04
C PHE A 297 19.11 29.78 -7.57
N HIS A 298 17.96 30.15 -7.00
CA HIS A 298 16.64 29.66 -7.37
C HIS A 298 16.52 28.11 -7.35
N LEU A 299 17.17 27.46 -6.39
CA LEU A 299 17.16 26.00 -6.26
C LEU A 299 15.86 25.55 -5.60
N ARG A 300 15.01 24.83 -6.33
CA ARG A 300 13.64 24.52 -5.91
C ARG A 300 13.47 23.15 -5.26
N GLY A 301 14.39 22.21 -5.54
CA GLY A 301 14.28 20.82 -5.12
C GLY A 301 13.56 19.95 -6.16
N ASP A 302 12.64 19.08 -5.75
CA ASP A 302 11.98 18.12 -6.64
C ASP A 302 10.57 17.75 -6.16
N VAL A 303 9.83 17.11 -7.06
CA VAL A 303 8.51 16.53 -6.82
C VAL A 303 8.58 15.05 -7.12
N LEU A 304 8.18 14.25 -6.14
CA LEU A 304 8.29 12.80 -6.18
C LEU A 304 6.92 12.19 -6.46
N PRO A 305 6.81 11.23 -7.41
CA PRO A 305 5.59 10.47 -7.65
C PRO A 305 5.06 9.75 -6.40
N ASP A 306 5.94 9.10 -5.65
CA ASP A 306 5.55 8.33 -4.47
C ASP A 306 6.66 8.37 -3.41
N PHE A 307 6.57 9.36 -2.52
CA PHE A 307 7.56 9.53 -1.47
C PHE A 307 7.41 8.53 -0.31
N ARG A 308 6.22 7.94 -0.14
CA ARG A 308 5.98 6.95 0.92
C ARG A 308 6.95 5.78 0.76
N LEU A 309 7.18 5.34 -0.48
CA LEU A 309 8.08 4.24 -0.82
C LEU A 309 9.58 4.54 -0.60
N ILE A 310 9.92 5.75 -0.15
CA ILE A 310 11.28 6.19 0.16
C ILE A 310 11.41 6.49 1.67
N ASP A 311 10.38 7.14 2.23
CA ASP A 311 10.28 7.55 3.63
C ASP A 311 9.89 6.41 4.59
N TYR A 312 9.48 5.26 4.03
CA TYR A 312 9.12 4.04 4.77
C TYR A 312 9.93 2.85 4.25
N PRO A 313 10.46 1.98 5.13
CA PRO A 313 11.17 0.78 4.69
C PRO A 313 10.18 -0.22 4.10
N VAL A 314 10.31 -0.50 2.82
CA VAL A 314 9.43 -1.39 2.06
C VAL A 314 10.09 -2.71 1.70
N SER A 315 11.42 -2.77 1.63
CA SER A 315 12.14 -4.00 1.27
C SER A 315 13.59 -4.03 1.74
N LEU A 316 13.87 -4.79 2.79
CA LEU A 316 15.25 -4.95 3.27
C LEU A 316 16.09 -5.73 2.25
N LEU A 317 17.31 -5.27 2.02
CA LEU A 317 18.28 -5.93 1.16
C LEU A 317 18.82 -7.19 1.83
N SER A 318 19.01 -8.26 1.06
CA SER A 318 19.76 -9.43 1.50
C SER A 318 21.20 -9.10 1.93
N THR A 319 21.84 -10.04 2.62
CA THR A 319 23.29 -10.01 2.87
C THR A 319 23.98 -11.03 1.96
N PRO A 320 25.32 -10.95 1.76
CA PRO A 320 26.05 -11.95 0.99
C PRO A 320 25.91 -13.39 1.51
N ARG A 321 25.57 -13.56 2.79
CA ARG A 321 25.42 -14.87 3.45
C ARG A 321 23.95 -15.30 3.59
N SER A 322 23.03 -14.34 3.66
CA SER A 322 21.61 -14.57 3.95
C SER A 322 20.72 -13.94 2.87
N PRO A 323 20.43 -14.66 1.78
CA PRO A 323 19.48 -14.22 0.76
C PRO A 323 18.04 -14.19 1.29
N SER A 324 17.19 -13.28 0.79
CA SER A 324 15.81 -13.10 1.28
C SER A 324 14.83 -14.12 0.71
N CYS A 325 15.00 -14.52 -0.54
CA CYS A 325 14.07 -15.28 -1.38
C CYS A 325 14.78 -16.44 -2.12
N ASN A 326 15.60 -17.21 -1.42
CA ASN A 326 16.35 -18.34 -2.01
C ASN A 326 15.59 -19.69 -2.05
N GLY A 327 14.34 -19.74 -1.59
CA GLY A 327 13.53 -20.96 -1.57
C GLY A 327 13.89 -21.94 -0.44
N GLN A 328 14.76 -21.56 0.49
CA GLN A 328 15.10 -22.38 1.65
C GLN A 328 14.30 -21.96 2.89
N LEU A 329 13.91 -22.94 3.70
CA LEU A 329 13.30 -22.69 5.00
C LEU A 329 14.21 -21.87 5.91
N GLY A 330 13.60 -20.97 6.68
CA GLY A 330 14.28 -20.09 7.65
C GLY A 330 15.19 -19.02 7.03
N ASN A 331 15.13 -18.76 5.72
CA ASN A 331 15.96 -17.74 5.08
C ASN A 331 15.73 -16.33 5.62
N HIS A 332 14.46 -15.96 5.86
CA HIS A 332 14.09 -14.71 6.51
C HIS A 332 14.67 -14.61 7.93
N ASP A 333 14.70 -15.72 8.68
CA ASP A 333 15.25 -15.71 10.03
C ASP A 333 16.77 -15.49 9.98
N ARG A 334 17.50 -16.18 9.09
CA ARG A 334 18.94 -15.94 8.89
C ARG A 334 19.22 -14.48 8.49
N LEU A 335 18.45 -13.93 7.57
CA LEU A 335 18.57 -12.53 7.16
C LEU A 335 18.33 -11.57 8.34
N LYS A 336 17.28 -11.78 9.13
CA LYS A 336 17.03 -10.96 10.33
C LYS A 336 18.19 -11.02 11.32
N HIS A 337 18.82 -12.19 11.47
CA HIS A 337 19.97 -12.32 12.36
C HIS A 337 21.14 -11.47 11.86
N ASP A 338 21.51 -11.59 10.59
CA ASP A 338 22.60 -10.81 10.01
C ASP A 338 22.33 -9.29 10.06
N LEU A 339 21.10 -8.86 9.83
CA LEU A 339 20.72 -7.45 9.88
C LEU A 339 20.68 -6.90 11.31
N ALA A 340 20.32 -7.72 12.28
CA ALA A 340 20.39 -7.36 13.69
C ALA A 340 21.83 -7.19 14.17
N ASP A 341 22.75 -8.06 13.72
CA ASP A 341 24.17 -7.96 14.05
C ASP A 341 24.81 -6.69 13.42
N GLN A 342 24.26 -6.20 12.30
CA GLN A 342 24.62 -4.91 11.70
C GLN A 342 23.93 -3.70 12.35
N GLY A 343 23.05 -3.91 13.33
CA GLY A 343 22.25 -2.86 13.97
C GLY A 343 21.17 -2.24 13.05
N VAL A 344 20.86 -2.87 11.91
CA VAL A 344 19.90 -2.37 10.91
C VAL A 344 18.46 -2.76 11.25
N PHE A 345 18.27 -3.91 11.90
CA PHE A 345 16.96 -4.51 12.13
C PHE A 345 16.88 -5.29 13.46
N ASP A 346 15.72 -5.86 13.80
CA ASP A 346 15.55 -6.73 14.97
C ASP A 346 14.91 -8.08 14.58
N LYS A 347 15.33 -9.15 15.27
CA LYS A 347 14.92 -10.53 15.01
C LYS A 347 13.44 -10.79 15.29
N GLN A 348 12.83 -10.00 16.18
CA GLN A 348 11.42 -10.11 16.55
C GLN A 348 10.49 -9.47 15.51
N MET A 349 11.00 -8.56 14.68
CA MET A 349 10.18 -7.89 13.67
C MET A 349 9.93 -8.78 12.45
N SER A 350 8.77 -8.59 11.81
CA SER A 350 8.51 -9.17 10.49
C SER A 350 9.41 -8.50 9.44
N VAL A 351 10.11 -9.30 8.62
CA VAL A 351 10.89 -8.78 7.49
C VAL A 351 9.98 -7.98 6.54
N TYR A 352 10.47 -6.81 6.12
CA TYR A 352 9.85 -5.96 5.11
C TYR A 352 10.21 -6.44 3.71
N LEU A 353 9.18 -6.68 2.89
CA LEU A 353 9.27 -7.10 1.49
C LEU A 353 8.15 -6.41 0.69
N LEU A 354 8.44 -6.02 -0.56
CA LEU A 354 7.45 -5.41 -1.47
C LEU A 354 6.30 -6.35 -1.83
N TYR A 355 6.62 -7.64 -1.94
CA TYR A 355 5.71 -8.73 -2.21
C TYR A 355 6.06 -9.88 -1.27
N LYS A 356 5.12 -10.31 -0.44
CA LYS A 356 5.38 -11.25 0.64
C LYS A 356 4.52 -12.50 0.49
N MET A 357 5.14 -13.67 0.56
CA MET A 357 4.39 -14.92 0.65
C MET A 357 3.64 -15.00 1.99
N ARG A 358 2.37 -15.42 1.93
CA ARG A 358 1.57 -15.81 3.07
C ARG A 358 1.71 -17.32 3.23
N GLU A 359 2.58 -17.72 4.15
CA GLU A 359 2.91 -19.14 4.44
C GLU A 359 1.74 -19.82 5.15
N PHE A 360 1.34 -21.01 4.68
CA PHE A 360 0.22 -21.75 5.24
C PHE A 360 0.38 -22.01 6.73
N GLN A 361 1.56 -22.47 7.17
CA GLN A 361 1.82 -22.76 8.59
C GLN A 361 1.68 -21.55 9.52
N ARG A 362 1.87 -20.33 8.99
CA ARG A 362 1.82 -19.10 9.78
C ARG A 362 0.46 -18.41 9.70
N MET A 363 -0.17 -18.47 8.53
CA MET A 363 -1.37 -17.69 8.22
C MET A 363 -2.65 -18.53 8.19
N GLY A 364 -2.54 -19.86 8.16
CA GLY A 364 -3.66 -20.78 7.92
C GLY A 364 -4.10 -20.87 6.45
N PHE A 365 -3.46 -20.12 5.55
CA PHE A 365 -3.68 -20.17 4.11
C PHE A 365 -2.39 -19.89 3.34
N SER A 366 -2.32 -20.40 2.10
CA SER A 366 -1.21 -20.15 1.18
C SER A 366 -1.56 -19.06 0.18
N GLY A 367 -0.65 -18.10 -0.03
CA GLY A 367 -0.90 -16.97 -0.90
C GLY A 367 0.22 -15.94 -0.94
N PHE A 368 -0.13 -14.73 -1.37
CA PHE A 368 0.80 -13.62 -1.51
C PHE A 368 0.18 -12.30 -1.09
N GLU A 369 1.00 -11.35 -0.69
CA GLU A 369 0.58 -10.01 -0.30
C GLU A 369 1.46 -8.94 -0.95
N GLY A 370 0.81 -8.00 -1.64
CA GLY A 370 1.43 -6.76 -2.09
C GLY A 370 1.40 -5.70 -1.00
N ARG A 371 2.57 -5.13 -0.67
CA ARG A 371 2.76 -4.11 0.38
C ARG A 371 3.22 -2.75 -0.13
N HIS A 372 3.20 -2.57 -1.45
CA HIS A 372 3.78 -1.43 -2.15
C HIS A 372 2.74 -0.36 -2.54
N TYR A 373 1.46 -0.52 -2.17
CA TYR A 373 0.44 0.47 -2.50
C TYR A 373 0.42 1.62 -1.49
N SER A 374 0.39 2.84 -2.03
CA SER A 374 0.30 4.07 -1.24
C SER A 374 -1.15 4.55 -1.18
N LEU A 375 -1.51 5.64 -1.88
CA LEU A 375 -2.87 6.17 -1.93
C LEU A 375 -3.50 5.94 -3.31
N PHE A 376 -4.76 5.48 -3.32
CA PHE A 376 -5.59 5.37 -4.52
C PHE A 376 -6.50 6.61 -4.67
N PRO A 377 -6.44 7.33 -5.80
CA PRO A 377 -7.35 8.44 -6.08
C PRO A 377 -8.81 7.99 -6.19
N ASP A 378 -9.05 6.80 -6.75
CA ASP A 378 -10.37 6.21 -6.93
C ASP A 378 -10.31 4.70 -6.64
N LEU A 379 -11.19 4.21 -5.76
CA LEU A 379 -11.19 2.80 -5.38
C LEU A 379 -11.66 1.90 -6.54
N ASP A 380 -12.75 2.26 -7.22
CA ASP A 380 -13.30 1.47 -8.31
C ASP A 380 -12.38 1.47 -9.52
N ARG A 381 -11.80 2.63 -9.87
CA ARG A 381 -10.98 2.76 -11.07
C ARG A 381 -9.50 2.39 -10.88
N ASP A 382 -8.93 2.59 -9.69
CA ASP A 382 -7.49 2.37 -9.48
C ASP A 382 -7.19 1.14 -8.63
N LEU A 383 -7.89 0.96 -7.50
CA LEU A 383 -7.68 -0.23 -6.68
C LEU A 383 -8.15 -1.48 -7.41
N ALA A 384 -9.30 -1.46 -8.11
CA ALA A 384 -9.75 -2.63 -8.87
C ALA A 384 -8.74 -3.08 -9.93
N GLU A 385 -8.20 -2.13 -10.71
CA GLU A 385 -7.23 -2.44 -11.76
C GLU A 385 -5.87 -2.88 -11.20
N ALA A 386 -5.44 -2.31 -10.06
CA ALA A 386 -4.27 -2.79 -9.35
C ALA A 386 -4.44 -4.24 -8.87
N VAL A 387 -5.62 -4.59 -8.35
CA VAL A 387 -5.94 -5.96 -7.91
C VAL A 387 -5.92 -6.92 -9.09
N ASN A 388 -6.52 -6.54 -10.21
CA ASN A 388 -6.50 -7.33 -11.44
C ASN A 388 -5.07 -7.56 -11.93
N LEU A 389 -4.25 -6.50 -11.98
CA LEU A 389 -2.87 -6.59 -12.43
C LEU A 389 -1.99 -7.43 -11.49
N GLN A 390 -2.14 -7.29 -10.17
CA GLN A 390 -1.41 -8.14 -9.21
C GLN A 390 -1.81 -9.61 -9.36
N THR A 391 -3.10 -9.88 -9.57
CA THR A 391 -3.62 -11.23 -9.80
C THR A 391 -3.02 -11.84 -11.07
N LEU A 392 -3.03 -11.08 -12.18
CA LEU A 392 -2.46 -11.49 -13.46
C LEU A 392 -0.95 -11.77 -13.35
N ILE A 393 -0.19 -10.86 -12.75
CA ILE A 393 1.28 -11.01 -12.62
C ILE A 393 1.61 -12.21 -11.72
N THR A 394 0.85 -12.43 -10.65
CA THR A 394 1.05 -13.60 -9.77
C THR A 394 0.77 -14.90 -10.51
N ALA A 395 -0.36 -14.98 -11.22
CA ALA A 395 -0.68 -16.14 -12.06
C ALA A 395 0.36 -16.36 -13.16
N PHE A 396 0.82 -15.28 -13.80
CA PHE A 396 1.85 -15.31 -14.82
C PHE A 396 3.19 -15.82 -14.25
N ALA A 397 3.59 -15.40 -13.06
CA ALA A 397 4.79 -15.89 -12.40
C ALA A 397 4.70 -17.40 -12.10
N CYS A 398 3.56 -17.87 -11.58
CA CYS A 398 3.30 -19.30 -11.41
C CYS A 398 3.36 -20.07 -12.74
N LYS A 399 2.77 -19.52 -13.81
CA LYS A 399 2.83 -20.11 -15.16
C LYS A 399 4.28 -20.23 -15.66
N GLN A 400 5.07 -19.16 -15.57
CA GLN A 400 6.46 -19.19 -16.01
C GLN A 400 7.31 -20.18 -15.22
N MET A 401 7.00 -20.36 -13.92
CA MET A 401 7.63 -21.38 -13.08
C MET A 401 7.28 -22.80 -13.56
N LEU A 402 5.99 -23.07 -13.80
CA LEU A 402 5.51 -24.38 -14.26
C LEU A 402 6.07 -24.76 -15.64
N LEU A 403 6.25 -23.78 -16.52
CA LEU A 403 6.88 -23.98 -17.83
C LEU A 403 8.41 -24.12 -17.77
N GLY A 404 9.02 -23.99 -16.58
CA GLY A 404 10.48 -24.06 -16.40
C GLY A 404 11.24 -22.86 -16.97
N HIS A 405 10.54 -21.78 -17.34
CA HIS A 405 11.13 -20.56 -17.89
C HIS A 405 11.84 -19.72 -16.82
N ILE A 406 11.46 -19.89 -15.56
CA ILE A 406 12.15 -19.31 -14.40
C ILE A 406 12.61 -20.40 -13.44
N HIS A 407 13.70 -20.12 -12.73
CA HIS A 407 14.26 -20.96 -11.68
C HIS A 407 15.08 -20.07 -10.74
N HIS A 408 15.29 -20.45 -9.47
CA HIS A 408 16.10 -19.64 -8.55
C HIS A 408 17.52 -19.33 -9.06
N ARG A 409 18.08 -20.20 -9.91
CA ARG A 409 19.40 -20.00 -10.54
C ARG A 409 19.39 -18.93 -11.64
N PHE A 410 18.23 -18.68 -12.25
CA PHE A 410 18.03 -17.67 -13.29
C PHE A 410 17.75 -16.30 -12.71
N ILE A 411 17.29 -16.24 -11.45
CA ILE A 411 17.11 -15.02 -10.67
C ILE A 411 17.82 -15.19 -9.31
N PRO A 412 19.17 -15.05 -9.29
CA PRO A 412 19.95 -15.10 -8.06
C PRO A 412 19.53 -14.02 -7.06
N ASP A 413 19.95 -14.20 -5.81
CA ASP A 413 19.49 -13.37 -4.69
C ASP A 413 20.64 -12.86 -3.82
N ASP A 414 21.77 -12.60 -4.47
CA ASP A 414 22.81 -11.80 -3.84
C ASP A 414 22.40 -10.31 -3.85
N PRO A 415 22.96 -9.50 -2.94
CA PRO A 415 22.55 -8.10 -2.76
C PRO A 415 22.65 -7.26 -4.04
N VAL A 416 23.63 -7.55 -4.90
CA VAL A 416 23.84 -6.79 -6.14
C VAL A 416 22.71 -7.10 -7.13
N VAL A 417 22.40 -8.37 -7.37
CA VAL A 417 21.34 -8.79 -8.30
C VAL A 417 19.95 -8.39 -7.80
N GLU A 418 19.72 -8.45 -6.49
CA GLU A 418 18.49 -7.97 -5.85
C GLU A 418 18.32 -6.46 -6.04
N SER A 419 19.39 -5.71 -5.83
CA SER A 419 19.39 -4.29 -6.09
C SER A 419 19.20 -3.96 -7.59
N GLU A 420 19.75 -4.76 -8.50
CA GLU A 420 19.59 -4.58 -9.94
C GLU A 420 18.12 -4.63 -10.39
N ARG A 421 17.33 -5.56 -9.83
CA ARG A 421 15.90 -5.69 -10.15
C ARG A 421 15.04 -4.67 -9.39
N ARG A 422 15.37 -4.36 -8.14
CA ARG A 422 14.58 -3.41 -7.31
C ARG A 422 14.80 -1.94 -7.64
N GLN A 423 15.94 -1.56 -8.22
CA GLN A 423 16.19 -0.15 -8.57
C GLN A 423 15.13 0.42 -9.54
N PHE A 424 14.49 -0.41 -10.37
CA PHE A 424 13.41 0.03 -11.26
C PHE A 424 12.19 0.51 -10.47
N PHE A 425 11.88 -0.16 -9.36
CA PHE A 425 10.78 0.19 -8.46
C PHE A 425 11.06 1.53 -7.76
N PHE A 426 12.24 1.69 -7.17
CA PHE A 426 12.61 2.94 -6.51
C PHE A 426 12.81 4.09 -7.51
N ALA A 427 13.29 3.81 -8.72
CA ALA A 427 13.36 4.82 -9.77
C ALA A 427 11.96 5.29 -10.19
N ALA A 428 10.97 4.41 -10.23
CA ALA A 428 9.58 4.80 -10.43
C ALA A 428 9.05 5.69 -9.30
N ALA A 429 9.30 5.32 -8.03
CA ALA A 429 8.89 6.10 -6.87
C ALA A 429 9.50 7.52 -6.83
N LEU A 430 10.77 7.64 -7.22
CA LEU A 430 11.49 8.91 -7.32
C LEU A 430 11.20 9.68 -8.63
N GLY A 431 10.60 9.05 -9.64
CA GLY A 431 10.46 9.63 -10.98
C GLY A 431 11.79 9.77 -11.74
N VAL A 432 12.77 8.90 -11.46
CA VAL A 432 14.05 8.86 -12.16
C VAL A 432 13.89 8.15 -13.52
N PRO A 433 14.28 8.77 -14.64
CA PRO A 433 13.91 8.28 -15.97
C PRO A 433 14.74 7.09 -16.47
N THR A 434 15.90 6.82 -15.87
CA THR A 434 16.79 5.75 -16.33
C THR A 434 17.54 5.09 -15.19
N VAL A 435 17.68 3.77 -15.25
CA VAL A 435 18.43 2.94 -14.30
C VAL A 435 19.62 2.24 -14.98
N PHE A 436 20.43 1.49 -14.23
CA PHE A 436 21.64 0.85 -14.76
C PHE A 436 21.75 -0.62 -14.36
N VAL A 437 21.93 -1.50 -15.34
CA VAL A 437 22.08 -2.95 -15.12
C VAL A 437 23.43 -3.40 -15.67
N HIS A 438 24.16 -4.24 -14.95
CA HIS A 438 25.44 -4.76 -15.40
C HIS A 438 25.26 -5.62 -16.65
N ARG A 439 26.16 -5.48 -17.63
CA ARG A 439 26.06 -6.21 -18.91
C ARG A 439 26.15 -7.72 -18.75
N SER A 440 26.87 -8.18 -17.74
CA SER A 440 26.98 -9.60 -17.39
C SER A 440 26.18 -9.95 -16.13
N SER A 441 25.08 -9.22 -15.84
CA SER A 441 24.20 -9.56 -14.72
C SER A 441 23.79 -11.04 -14.80
N ARG A 442 23.82 -11.71 -13.64
CA ARG A 442 23.41 -13.11 -13.51
C ARG A 442 21.91 -13.30 -13.51
N ASN A 443 21.13 -12.21 -13.47
CA ASN A 443 19.68 -12.27 -13.60
C ASN A 443 19.30 -12.45 -15.08
N ILE A 444 19.18 -13.70 -15.48
CA ILE A 444 18.88 -14.10 -16.86
C ILE A 444 17.49 -13.60 -17.28
N PHE A 445 16.53 -13.60 -16.35
CA PHE A 445 15.19 -13.09 -16.62
C PHE A 445 15.24 -11.58 -16.92
N LEU A 446 15.95 -10.79 -16.11
CA LEU A 446 16.17 -9.37 -16.38
C LEU A 446 16.87 -9.15 -17.72
N GLN A 447 17.91 -9.92 -18.06
CA GLN A 447 18.57 -9.83 -19.37
C GLN A 447 17.62 -10.12 -20.55
N ARG A 448 16.65 -11.02 -20.38
CA ARG A 448 15.60 -11.27 -21.38
C ARG A 448 14.69 -10.04 -21.52
N LEU A 449 14.29 -9.41 -20.41
CA LEU A 449 13.49 -8.18 -20.43
C LEU A 449 14.24 -7.02 -21.11
N LEU A 450 15.53 -6.86 -20.82
CA LEU A 450 16.36 -5.80 -21.42
C LEU A 450 16.48 -5.95 -22.93
N ARG A 451 16.55 -7.18 -23.46
CA ARG A 451 16.55 -7.43 -24.91
C ARG A 451 15.26 -6.99 -25.61
N ARG A 452 14.13 -7.00 -24.90
CA ARG A 452 12.84 -6.51 -25.37
C ARG A 452 12.65 -5.00 -25.15
N THR A 453 13.52 -4.37 -24.36
CA THR A 453 13.35 -2.98 -23.93
C THR A 453 13.97 -2.02 -24.95
N ALA A 454 13.14 -1.14 -25.53
CA ALA A 454 13.60 -0.14 -26.48
C ALA A 454 14.52 0.91 -25.83
N GLY A 455 15.57 1.34 -26.55
CA GLY A 455 16.46 2.42 -26.11
C GLY A 455 17.49 2.02 -25.04
N VAL A 456 17.63 0.73 -24.73
CA VAL A 456 18.74 0.22 -23.93
C VAL A 456 20.05 0.47 -24.66
N ARG A 457 21.01 1.09 -23.97
CA ARG A 457 22.32 1.44 -24.56
C ARG A 457 23.44 1.36 -23.56
N ALA A 458 24.66 1.22 -24.06
CA ALA A 458 25.87 1.28 -23.26
C ALA A 458 25.94 2.60 -22.47
N SER A 459 26.20 2.51 -21.15
CA SER A 459 26.50 3.70 -20.35
C SER A 459 27.90 4.20 -20.66
N ARG A 460 28.02 5.48 -21.08
CA ARG A 460 29.32 6.15 -21.25
C ARG A 460 30.00 6.46 -19.91
N ARG A 461 29.21 6.64 -18.85
CA ARG A 461 29.70 7.05 -17.53
C ARG A 461 30.04 5.86 -16.63
N TYR A 462 29.33 4.74 -16.79
CA TYR A 462 29.54 3.52 -16.03
C TYR A 462 29.91 2.41 -17.01
N PRO A 463 31.19 2.26 -17.37
CA PRO A 463 31.66 1.18 -18.22
C PRO A 463 31.17 -0.18 -17.67
N GLY A 464 30.77 -1.09 -18.55
CA GLY A 464 30.22 -2.39 -18.15
C GLY A 464 28.72 -2.38 -17.80
N TYR A 465 28.03 -1.23 -17.84
CA TYR A 465 26.59 -1.15 -17.58
C TYR A 465 25.77 -0.81 -18.83
N TRP A 466 24.56 -1.36 -18.89
CA TRP A 466 23.45 -0.88 -19.70
C TRP A 466 22.74 0.27 -18.99
N ARG A 467 22.43 1.33 -19.72
CA ARG A 467 21.49 2.38 -19.29
C ARG A 467 20.13 2.05 -19.87
N VAL A 468 19.14 1.91 -18.99
CA VAL A 468 17.80 1.41 -19.33
C VAL A 468 16.78 2.53 -19.09
N PRO A 469 16.01 2.96 -20.11
CA PRO A 469 14.88 3.88 -19.91
C PRO A 469 13.74 3.18 -19.18
N LEU A 470 13.21 3.83 -18.13
CA LEU A 470 12.19 3.24 -17.26
C LEU A 470 10.86 3.04 -18.00
N ASP A 471 10.40 4.03 -18.77
CA ASP A 471 9.13 3.95 -19.48
C ASP A 471 9.16 2.87 -20.57
N SER A 472 10.28 2.76 -21.31
CA SER A 472 10.50 1.66 -22.25
C SER A 472 10.45 0.30 -21.56
N PHE A 473 11.03 0.18 -20.36
CA PHE A 473 11.02 -1.06 -19.60
C PHE A 473 9.59 -1.44 -19.17
N ARG A 474 8.80 -0.48 -18.69
CA ARG A 474 7.38 -0.67 -18.35
C ARG A 474 6.56 -1.12 -19.57
N LEU A 475 6.76 -0.50 -20.72
CA LEU A 475 6.10 -0.93 -21.97
C LEU A 475 6.54 -2.34 -22.40
N ALA A 476 7.80 -2.71 -22.21
CA ALA A 476 8.29 -4.06 -22.49
C ALA A 476 7.67 -5.12 -21.55
N LEU A 477 7.45 -4.80 -20.28
CA LEU A 477 6.73 -5.66 -19.33
C LEU A 477 5.26 -5.85 -19.74
N LEU A 478 4.59 -4.78 -20.14
CA LEU A 478 3.21 -4.85 -20.66
C LEU A 478 3.14 -5.75 -21.91
N ALA A 479 4.05 -5.55 -22.87
CA ALA A 479 4.11 -6.39 -24.07
C ALA A 479 4.33 -7.87 -23.72
N LEU A 480 5.22 -8.16 -22.76
CA LEU A 480 5.44 -9.51 -22.27
C LEU A 480 4.17 -10.15 -21.69
N LEU A 481 3.39 -9.40 -20.89
CA LEU A 481 2.12 -9.88 -20.34
C LEU A 481 1.09 -10.16 -21.45
N ARG A 482 1.01 -9.29 -22.47
CA ARG A 482 0.12 -9.49 -23.63
C ARG A 482 0.52 -10.71 -24.46
N GLU A 483 1.81 -10.93 -24.67
CA GLU A 483 2.32 -12.01 -25.53
C GLU A 483 2.34 -13.36 -24.81
N GLU A 484 2.98 -13.43 -23.64
CA GLU A 484 3.25 -14.70 -22.95
C GLU A 484 2.19 -15.04 -21.89
N GLY A 485 1.36 -14.06 -21.51
CA GLY A 485 0.22 -14.21 -20.60
C GLY A 485 -1.13 -14.15 -21.29
N ALA A 486 -1.20 -14.19 -22.62
CA ALA A 486 -2.43 -14.02 -23.41
C ALA A 486 -3.58 -14.93 -22.95
N ASP A 487 -3.29 -16.20 -22.70
CA ASP A 487 -4.22 -17.21 -22.17
C ASP A 487 -4.77 -16.83 -20.79
N LEU A 488 -3.95 -16.31 -19.89
CA LEU A 488 -4.37 -15.83 -18.58
C LEU A 488 -5.24 -14.58 -18.70
N VAL A 489 -4.85 -13.66 -19.60
CA VAL A 489 -5.62 -12.45 -19.89
C VAL A 489 -7.00 -12.80 -20.43
N GLU A 490 -7.08 -13.75 -21.35
CA GLU A 490 -8.34 -14.24 -21.90
C GLU A 490 -9.18 -14.94 -20.84
N ALA A 491 -8.60 -15.89 -20.09
CA ALA A 491 -9.30 -16.66 -19.07
C ALA A 491 -9.92 -15.76 -17.99
N HIS A 492 -9.18 -14.75 -17.53
CA HIS A 492 -9.62 -13.82 -16.50
C HIS A 492 -10.37 -12.59 -17.05
N GLY A 493 -10.42 -12.40 -18.37
CA GLY A 493 -11.10 -11.24 -18.98
C GLY A 493 -10.40 -9.90 -18.75
N LEU A 494 -9.06 -9.90 -18.64
CA LEU A 494 -8.25 -8.76 -18.21
C LEU A 494 -7.68 -7.92 -19.37
N SER A 495 -8.25 -8.03 -20.57
CA SER A 495 -7.82 -7.21 -21.71
C SER A 495 -7.99 -5.72 -21.43
N GLY A 496 -9.14 -5.33 -20.84
CA GLY A 496 -9.41 -3.95 -20.43
C GLY A 496 -8.40 -3.41 -19.40
N THR A 497 -7.94 -4.25 -18.47
CA THR A 497 -6.89 -3.87 -17.50
C THR A 497 -5.57 -3.55 -18.19
N LEU A 498 -5.17 -4.34 -19.19
CA LEU A 498 -3.93 -4.08 -19.95
C LEU A 498 -4.05 -2.84 -20.86
N ASP A 499 -5.23 -2.59 -21.42
CA ASP A 499 -5.50 -1.38 -22.21
C ASP A 499 -5.49 -0.12 -21.32
N ASP A 500 -6.08 -0.20 -20.12
CA ASP A 500 -6.01 0.88 -19.12
C ASP A 500 -4.57 1.13 -18.66
N LEU A 501 -3.81 0.06 -18.39
CA LEU A 501 -2.39 0.15 -18.04
C LEU A 501 -1.61 0.86 -19.15
N GLU A 502 -1.78 0.44 -20.41
CA GLU A 502 -1.10 1.05 -21.54
C GLU A 502 -1.41 2.54 -21.68
N ARG A 503 -2.69 2.90 -21.56
CA ARG A 503 -3.15 4.30 -21.60
C ARG A 503 -2.46 5.13 -20.53
N ARG A 504 -2.34 4.63 -19.29
CA ARG A 504 -1.66 5.32 -18.18
C ARG A 504 -0.15 5.40 -18.38
N LEU A 505 0.48 4.37 -18.93
CA LEU A 505 1.91 4.39 -19.24
C LEU A 505 2.27 5.40 -20.34
N ARG A 506 1.32 5.68 -21.25
CA ARG A 506 1.50 6.65 -22.35
C ARG A 506 1.08 8.08 -22.00
N ASP A 507 0.11 8.24 -21.11
CA ASP A 507 -0.39 9.53 -20.66
C ASP A 507 -0.18 9.73 -19.15
N PRO A 508 0.84 10.50 -18.73
CA PRO A 508 1.07 10.84 -17.34
C PRO A 508 -0.15 11.47 -16.65
N ALA A 509 -0.99 12.23 -17.37
CA ALA A 509 -2.18 12.86 -16.82
C ALA A 509 -3.24 11.86 -16.34
N ALA A 510 -3.26 10.66 -16.93
CA ALA A 510 -4.17 9.58 -16.63
C ALA A 510 -3.77 8.75 -15.40
N THR A 511 -2.52 8.87 -14.95
CA THR A 511 -1.96 8.11 -13.82
C THR A 511 -2.54 8.58 -12.49
N ALA A 512 -2.42 7.74 -11.46
CA ALA A 512 -2.80 8.11 -10.10
C ALA A 512 -2.02 9.34 -9.60
N GLU A 513 -0.70 9.35 -9.84
CA GLU A 513 0.17 10.50 -9.55
C GLU A 513 -0.35 11.77 -10.22
N GLY A 514 -0.54 11.75 -11.55
CA GLY A 514 -0.94 12.94 -12.31
C GLY A 514 -2.30 13.49 -11.89
N ARG A 515 -3.25 12.63 -11.51
CA ARG A 515 -4.58 13.07 -11.02
C ARG A 515 -4.56 13.61 -9.60
N LEU A 516 -3.78 13.01 -8.70
CA LEU A 516 -3.59 13.52 -7.35
C LEU A 516 -2.89 14.88 -7.40
N THR A 517 -1.74 14.97 -8.08
CA THR A 517 -0.98 16.22 -8.25
C THR A 517 -1.86 17.33 -8.83
N ARG A 518 -2.65 17.06 -9.87
CA ARG A 518 -3.59 18.04 -10.44
C ARG A 518 -4.66 18.50 -9.46
N SER A 519 -5.20 17.58 -8.66
CA SER A 519 -6.24 17.91 -7.68
C SER A 519 -5.68 18.78 -6.54
N ILE A 520 -4.46 18.47 -6.09
CA ILE A 520 -3.73 19.25 -5.09
C ILE A 520 -3.46 20.67 -5.60
N LEU A 521 -2.90 20.77 -6.81
CA LEU A 521 -2.62 22.07 -7.45
C LEU A 521 -3.89 22.90 -7.65
N LYS A 522 -5.01 22.27 -8.03
CA LYS A 522 -6.30 22.94 -8.13
C LYS A 522 -6.77 23.49 -6.78
N GLY A 523 -6.62 22.72 -5.70
CA GLY A 523 -6.98 23.15 -4.34
C GLY A 523 -6.16 24.35 -3.85
N VAL A 524 -4.87 24.38 -4.17
CA VAL A 524 -3.96 25.49 -3.80
C VAL A 524 -4.03 26.66 -4.79
N GLY A 525 -4.70 26.50 -5.95
CA GLY A 525 -4.78 27.54 -6.99
C GLY A 525 -3.50 27.73 -7.80
N ALA A 526 -2.64 26.72 -7.87
CA ALA A 526 -1.35 26.76 -8.56
C ALA A 526 -1.37 26.01 -9.90
N LYS A 527 -0.49 26.40 -10.83
CA LYS A 527 -0.34 25.73 -12.14
C LYS A 527 0.76 24.67 -12.18
N SER A 528 1.71 24.70 -11.25
CA SER A 528 2.85 23.79 -11.21
C SER A 528 3.33 23.57 -9.78
N SER A 529 3.70 22.33 -9.46
CA SER A 529 4.21 21.94 -8.14
C SER A 529 5.54 22.61 -7.79
N LEU A 530 6.39 22.91 -8.78
CA LEU A 530 7.66 23.61 -8.55
C LEU A 530 7.47 25.12 -8.33
N ALA A 531 6.30 25.69 -8.66
CA ALA A 531 6.00 27.10 -8.39
C ALA A 531 5.63 27.35 -6.92
N LEU A 532 5.21 26.30 -6.19
CA LEU A 532 4.93 26.33 -4.76
C LEU A 532 6.20 26.04 -3.97
N SER A 533 6.25 26.42 -2.70
CA SER A 533 7.19 25.86 -1.73
C SER A 533 6.82 24.42 -1.36
N ALA A 534 7.77 23.70 -0.73
CA ALA A 534 7.52 22.33 -0.23
C ALA A 534 6.37 22.32 0.79
N GLU A 535 6.36 23.28 1.71
CA GLU A 535 5.33 23.41 2.74
C GLU A 535 3.95 23.66 2.13
N GLU A 536 3.82 24.61 1.20
CA GLU A 536 2.53 24.91 0.55
C GLU A 536 1.97 23.71 -0.23
N PHE A 537 2.82 23.02 -1.01
CA PHE A 537 2.38 21.84 -1.74
C PHE A 537 1.96 20.71 -0.80
N ASN A 538 2.77 20.42 0.22
CA ASN A 538 2.53 19.30 1.11
C ASN A 538 1.34 19.56 2.07
N ALA A 539 1.14 20.81 2.51
CA ALA A 539 -0.06 21.21 3.25
C ALA A 539 -1.31 21.13 2.37
N GLY A 540 -1.22 21.60 1.11
CA GLY A 540 -2.30 21.44 0.13
C GLY A 540 -2.65 19.98 -0.15
N ALA A 541 -1.65 19.09 -0.14
CA ALA A 541 -1.86 17.65 -0.26
C ALA A 541 -2.60 17.08 0.95
N GLU A 542 -2.19 17.44 2.18
CA GLU A 542 -2.86 17.05 3.42
C GLU A 542 -4.34 17.50 3.42
N ASP A 543 -4.61 18.75 3.07
CA ASP A 543 -5.96 19.30 3.01
C ASP A 543 -6.83 18.58 1.96
N PHE A 544 -6.28 18.35 0.77
CA PHE A 544 -6.96 17.62 -0.28
C PHE A 544 -7.35 16.19 0.17
N TYR A 545 -6.42 15.45 0.78
CA TYR A 545 -6.70 14.08 1.26
C TYR A 545 -7.76 14.08 2.36
N ARG A 546 -7.62 14.99 3.32
CA ARG A 546 -8.48 15.10 4.51
C ARG A 546 -9.90 15.55 4.18
N ILE A 547 -10.09 16.38 3.16
CA ILE A 547 -11.37 17.02 2.87
C ILE A 547 -11.96 16.50 1.56
N ASP A 548 -11.34 16.85 0.43
CA ASP A 548 -11.92 16.62 -0.89
C ASP A 548 -11.92 15.14 -1.28
N LEU A 549 -10.79 14.46 -1.12
CA LEU A 549 -10.67 13.05 -1.49
C LEU A 549 -11.56 12.19 -0.60
N ARG A 550 -11.54 12.42 0.72
CA ARG A 550 -12.47 11.80 1.68
C ARG A 550 -13.91 11.96 1.22
N ARG A 551 -14.33 13.18 0.89
CA ARG A 551 -15.72 13.45 0.43
C ARG A 551 -16.06 12.73 -0.87
N ARG A 552 -15.14 12.71 -1.85
CA ARG A 552 -15.33 12.00 -3.13
C ARG A 552 -15.47 10.50 -2.93
N GLN A 553 -14.60 9.90 -2.12
CA GLN A 553 -14.63 8.48 -1.80
C GLN A 553 -15.88 8.11 -1.02
N SER A 554 -16.29 8.92 -0.03
CA SER A 554 -17.55 8.72 0.69
C SER A 554 -18.76 8.80 -0.25
N ALA A 555 -18.79 9.77 -1.17
CA ALA A 555 -19.88 9.90 -2.13
C ALA A 555 -19.97 8.70 -3.07
N ALA A 556 -18.83 8.25 -3.64
CA ALA A 556 -18.80 7.06 -4.50
C ALA A 556 -19.21 5.78 -3.75
N ALA A 557 -18.78 5.63 -2.49
CA ALA A 557 -19.19 4.51 -1.65
C ALA A 557 -20.69 4.57 -1.29
N PHE A 558 -21.24 5.77 -1.14
CA PHE A 558 -22.68 5.96 -0.91
C PHE A 558 -23.50 5.57 -2.14
N ASP A 559 -23.03 5.92 -3.34
CA ASP A 559 -23.67 5.53 -4.59
C ASP A 559 -23.65 3.99 -4.75
N LEU A 560 -22.59 3.32 -4.28
CA LEU A 560 -22.53 1.85 -4.20
C LEU A 560 -23.52 1.29 -3.17
N LEU A 561 -23.60 1.87 -1.96
CA LEU A 561 -24.57 1.45 -0.96
C LEU A 561 -26.00 1.55 -1.49
N GLU A 562 -26.34 2.64 -2.18
CA GLU A 562 -27.66 2.81 -2.80
C GLU A 562 -27.95 1.71 -3.84
N ARG A 563 -26.96 1.31 -4.65
CA ARG A 563 -27.10 0.20 -5.59
C ARG A 563 -27.37 -1.13 -4.88
N GLU A 564 -26.64 -1.43 -3.81
CA GLU A 564 -26.87 -2.67 -3.04
C GLU A 564 -28.23 -2.65 -2.34
N CYS A 565 -28.66 -1.50 -1.82
CA CYS A 565 -30.01 -1.34 -1.27
C CYS A 565 -31.10 -1.54 -2.33
N ALA A 566 -30.94 -0.99 -3.53
CA ALA A 566 -31.89 -1.20 -4.62
C ALA A 566 -31.98 -2.67 -5.03
N ARG A 567 -30.86 -3.40 -4.96
CA ARG A 567 -30.84 -4.86 -5.17
C ARG A 567 -31.59 -5.59 -4.06
N LEU A 568 -31.41 -5.20 -2.80
CA LEU A 568 -32.14 -5.79 -1.67
C LEU A 568 -33.65 -5.55 -1.78
N ASP A 569 -34.08 -4.35 -2.16
CA ASP A 569 -35.49 -4.01 -2.38
C ASP A 569 -36.12 -4.89 -3.48
N ALA A 570 -35.35 -5.23 -4.52
CA ALA A 570 -35.78 -6.07 -5.62
C ALA A 570 -35.62 -7.59 -5.38
N ALA A 571 -34.95 -8.00 -4.29
CA ALA A 571 -34.56 -9.38 -4.07
C ALA A 571 -35.75 -10.26 -3.61
N THR A 572 -36.20 -11.13 -4.50
CA THR A 572 -37.23 -12.14 -4.18
C THR A 572 -36.66 -13.29 -3.33
N ASP A 573 -35.35 -13.54 -3.43
CA ASP A 573 -34.62 -14.64 -2.79
C ASP A 573 -33.92 -14.27 -1.49
N LEU A 574 -34.15 -13.06 -0.96
CA LEU A 574 -33.60 -12.63 0.33
C LEU A 574 -34.08 -13.56 1.46
N ALA A 575 -33.14 -13.98 2.32
CA ALA A 575 -33.45 -14.81 3.48
C ALA A 575 -34.52 -14.15 4.36
N ALA A 576 -35.52 -14.93 4.79
CA ALA A 576 -36.67 -14.40 5.54
C ALA A 576 -36.30 -13.59 6.79
N PRO A 577 -35.30 -13.99 7.62
CA PRO A 577 -34.88 -13.18 8.77
C PRO A 577 -34.35 -11.81 8.37
N LEU A 578 -33.51 -11.75 7.31
CA LEU A 578 -32.91 -10.50 6.85
C LEU A 578 -33.94 -9.56 6.21
N ARG A 579 -34.95 -10.12 5.53
CA ARG A 579 -36.10 -9.36 5.04
C ARG A 579 -36.91 -8.74 6.18
N SER A 580 -37.15 -9.50 7.26
CA SER A 580 -37.83 -8.99 8.45
C SER A 580 -37.04 -7.87 9.13
N ASP A 581 -35.72 -8.02 9.26
CA ASP A 581 -34.85 -6.98 9.80
C ASP A 581 -34.93 -5.70 8.95
N LEU A 582 -34.92 -5.84 7.62
CA LEU A 582 -35.02 -4.70 6.70
C LEU A 582 -36.33 -3.92 6.89
N TYR A 583 -37.47 -4.62 6.98
CA TYR A 583 -38.77 -3.97 7.23
C TYR A 583 -38.81 -3.29 8.60
N ALA A 584 -38.29 -3.94 9.64
CA ALA A 584 -38.24 -3.39 10.99
C ALA A 584 -37.35 -2.14 11.12
N LEU A 585 -36.34 -2.01 10.26
CA LEU A 585 -35.42 -0.86 10.27
C LEU A 585 -35.96 0.37 9.52
N LEU A 586 -36.87 0.15 8.54
CA LEU A 586 -37.23 1.17 7.55
C LEU A 586 -38.71 1.58 7.58
N ASP A 587 -39.56 0.98 8.42
CA ASP A 587 -40.97 1.37 8.62
C ASP A 587 -41.72 1.63 7.28
N ASP A 588 -41.63 0.67 6.34
CA ASP A 588 -42.19 0.66 4.96
C ASP A 588 -41.51 1.54 3.89
N ASP A 589 -40.45 2.28 4.21
CA ASP A 589 -39.61 2.91 3.19
C ASP A 589 -38.73 1.87 2.48
N GLY A 590 -38.62 1.93 1.15
CA GLY A 590 -37.62 1.14 0.41
C GLY A 590 -36.19 1.53 0.82
N ALA A 591 -35.29 0.56 0.96
CA ALA A 591 -33.91 0.77 1.42
C ALA A 591 -33.16 1.76 0.53
N ALA A 592 -33.33 1.69 -0.78
CA ALA A 592 -32.71 2.62 -1.71
C ALA A 592 -33.24 4.06 -1.54
N ALA A 593 -34.55 4.21 -1.33
CA ALA A 593 -35.18 5.51 -1.12
C ALA A 593 -34.71 6.15 0.20
N PHE A 594 -34.61 5.34 1.26
CA PHE A 594 -34.06 5.76 2.55
C PHE A 594 -32.60 6.24 2.42
N CYS A 595 -31.73 5.44 1.78
CA CYS A 595 -30.35 5.82 1.50
C CYS A 595 -30.27 7.15 0.74
N ARG A 596 -31.01 7.28 -0.37
CA ARG A 596 -30.99 8.48 -1.21
C ARG A 596 -31.39 9.73 -0.43
N ARG A 597 -32.38 9.64 0.44
CA ARG A 597 -32.84 10.75 1.29
C ARG A 597 -31.75 11.23 2.25
N LEU A 598 -30.99 10.31 2.85
CA LEU A 598 -29.94 10.65 3.82
C LEU A 598 -28.60 11.07 3.19
N ARG A 599 -28.38 10.79 1.90
CA ARG A 599 -27.11 11.09 1.21
C ARG A 599 -26.65 12.54 1.42
N GLY A 600 -27.55 13.51 1.25
CA GLY A 600 -27.22 14.92 1.38
C GLY A 600 -26.73 15.31 2.77
N SER A 601 -27.46 14.89 3.81
CA SER A 601 -27.12 15.23 5.22
C SER A 601 -25.90 14.48 5.72
N VAL A 602 -25.68 13.23 5.28
CA VAL A 602 -24.47 12.46 5.63
C VAL A 602 -23.23 13.08 4.99
N LEU A 603 -23.26 13.39 3.69
CA LEU A 603 -22.12 14.00 3.00
C LEU A 603 -21.84 15.46 3.45
N ALA A 604 -22.83 16.13 4.04
CA ALA A 604 -22.69 17.44 4.67
C ALA A 604 -22.30 17.36 6.15
N GLU A 605 -22.17 16.16 6.73
CA GLU A 605 -21.91 15.92 8.17
C GLU A 605 -22.98 16.53 9.11
N THR A 606 -24.22 16.69 8.63
CA THR A 606 -25.35 17.27 9.38
C THR A 606 -26.42 16.25 9.80
N ALA A 607 -26.27 14.98 9.42
CA ALA A 607 -27.20 13.92 9.84
C ALA A 607 -27.21 13.76 11.37
N ASP A 608 -28.40 13.59 11.94
CA ASP A 608 -28.58 13.32 13.37
C ASP A 608 -28.21 11.87 13.74
N ALA A 609 -27.99 11.63 15.03
CA ALA A 609 -27.57 10.32 15.52
C ALA A 609 -28.59 9.21 15.22
N GLY A 610 -29.89 9.50 15.21
CA GLY A 610 -30.94 8.53 14.91
C GLY A 610 -30.94 8.10 13.45
N ALA A 611 -30.77 9.05 12.53
CA ALA A 611 -30.59 8.78 11.10
C ALA A 611 -29.31 7.97 10.83
N LEU A 612 -28.20 8.34 11.46
CA LEU A 612 -26.92 7.62 11.34
C LEU A 612 -27.03 6.18 11.87
N ARG A 613 -27.72 5.97 13.00
CA ARG A 613 -27.95 4.65 13.59
C ARG A 613 -28.70 3.72 12.63
N ARG A 614 -29.78 4.19 12.02
CA ARG A 614 -30.55 3.40 11.03
C ARG A 614 -29.75 3.11 9.77
N LEU A 615 -28.99 4.09 9.26
CA LEU A 615 -28.15 3.88 8.10
C LEU A 615 -27.01 2.88 8.39
N LEU A 616 -26.41 2.94 9.58
CA LEU A 616 -25.43 1.95 10.01
C LEU A 616 -26.02 0.54 10.09
N ALA A 617 -27.22 0.38 10.66
CA ALA A 617 -27.92 -0.90 10.67
C ALA A 617 -28.16 -1.42 9.24
N LEU A 618 -28.51 -0.55 8.31
CA LEU A 618 -28.64 -0.90 6.89
C LEU A 618 -27.29 -1.35 6.27
N THR A 619 -26.16 -0.73 6.64
CA THR A 619 -24.84 -1.24 6.20
C THR A 619 -24.53 -2.64 6.75
N LEU A 620 -25.00 -2.97 7.96
CA LEU A 620 -24.87 -4.33 8.50
C LEU A 620 -25.70 -5.33 7.68
N VAL A 621 -26.93 -4.97 7.32
CA VAL A 621 -27.80 -5.82 6.47
C VAL A 621 -27.13 -6.10 5.12
N VAL A 622 -26.59 -5.06 4.47
CA VAL A 622 -25.87 -5.18 3.20
C VAL A 622 -24.63 -6.08 3.34
N GLU A 623 -23.83 -5.88 4.38
CA GLU A 623 -22.64 -6.71 4.64
C GLU A 623 -23.01 -8.17 4.95
N THR A 624 -24.09 -8.41 5.70
CA THR A 624 -24.58 -9.76 5.98
C THR A 624 -24.93 -10.50 4.70
N ASP A 625 -25.67 -9.87 3.79
CA ASP A 625 -26.02 -10.46 2.50
C ASP A 625 -24.80 -10.67 1.60
N LEU A 626 -23.88 -9.69 1.52
CA LEU A 626 -22.65 -9.80 0.73
C LEU A 626 -21.78 -10.97 1.22
N ALA A 627 -21.59 -11.08 2.53
CA ALA A 627 -20.84 -12.18 3.14
C ALA A 627 -21.49 -13.55 2.86
N GLN A 628 -22.82 -13.65 2.90
CA GLN A 628 -23.54 -14.88 2.53
C GLN A 628 -23.34 -15.24 1.06
N ARG A 629 -23.45 -14.28 0.14
CA ARG A 629 -23.19 -14.50 -1.30
C ARG A 629 -21.76 -14.95 -1.54
N ALA A 630 -20.80 -14.31 -0.87
CA ALA A 630 -19.40 -14.70 -0.93
C ALA A 630 -19.20 -16.14 -0.41
N GLN A 631 -19.83 -16.54 0.70
CA GLN A 631 -19.75 -17.91 1.21
C GLN A 631 -20.45 -18.93 0.30
N GLN A 632 -21.60 -18.61 -0.30
CA GLN A 632 -22.27 -19.54 -1.22
C GLN A 632 -21.44 -19.79 -2.48
N SER A 633 -20.66 -18.81 -2.93
CA SER A 633 -19.67 -19.00 -3.99
C SER A 633 -18.54 -19.97 -3.59
N TRP A 634 -18.25 -20.15 -2.29
CA TRP A 634 -17.27 -21.15 -1.84
C TRP A 634 -17.73 -22.58 -2.14
N TRP A 635 -19.00 -22.90 -1.90
CA TRP A 635 -19.52 -24.28 -2.01
C TRP A 635 -19.81 -24.71 -3.45
N ARG A 636 -20.09 -23.78 -4.36
CA ARG A 636 -20.40 -24.11 -5.77
C ARG A 636 -19.16 -24.39 -6.63
N GLU A 637 -17.96 -24.15 -6.12
CA GLU A 637 -16.68 -24.35 -6.82
C GLU A 637 -15.98 -25.68 -6.52
N GLU A 638 -16.58 -26.61 -5.75
CA GLU A 638 -16.14 -28.00 -5.84
C GLU A 638 -16.45 -28.51 -7.26
N PRO A 639 -15.45 -28.93 -8.05
CA PRO A 639 -15.75 -29.79 -9.17
C PRO A 639 -16.37 -31.03 -8.54
N ARG A 640 -17.62 -31.35 -8.90
CA ARG A 640 -18.10 -32.73 -8.82
C ARG A 640 -16.94 -33.58 -9.33
N ALA A 641 -16.42 -34.46 -8.49
CA ALA A 641 -15.44 -35.44 -8.90
C ALA A 641 -15.97 -36.06 -10.19
N ALA A 642 -15.36 -35.70 -11.32
CA ALA A 642 -15.58 -36.41 -12.56
C ALA A 642 -14.84 -37.74 -12.37
N SER A 643 -15.50 -38.66 -11.68
CA SER A 643 -15.32 -40.07 -11.95
C SER A 643 -15.62 -40.26 -13.43
N VAL A 644 -14.61 -40.53 -14.25
CA VAL A 644 -14.67 -41.48 -15.38
C VAL A 644 -13.23 -41.79 -15.81
N CYS A 645 -12.88 -43.08 -15.66
CA CYS A 645 -11.83 -43.90 -16.29
C CYS A 645 -10.43 -43.33 -16.55
#